data_AF-A0A254QVJ2-F1
#
_entry.id   AF-A0A254QVJ2-F1
#
_cell.length_a   1.000
_cell.length_b   1.000
_cell.length_c   1.000
_cell.angle_alpha   90.00
_cell.angle_beta   90.00
_cell.angle_gamma   90.00
#
_symmetry.space_group_name_H-M   'P 1'
#
loop_
_entity.id
_entity.type
_entity.pdbx_description
1 polymer ?
#
loop_
_entity_poly.entity_id
_entity_poly.type
_entity_poly.pdbx_seq_one_letter_code
_entity_poly.pdbx_strand_id
1 'polypeptide(L)'
;MENAFRDIWPEGLVPSLWNDNLLKNELAPDVPFSGLTFNWDFVFAFIAGSIIIMVFAWRRFREHSYDQKSLDYRVMQHLAPTDLRARSPMGRAYFVYVSCILFVYLSLTFFGELIFHLLNMSPVAGIQMDTSNIDLDNPNWPLTLAFGFAGFLPLFRILQVPEEWLRIATHQLVGIPTRIEAHTRNFIARLQSGGYYDKTPMLRRETKDGAEPVPEEVPAWIHTHFGVTEDPIKFYNRRDEIELMVSWLKEERIGNWPETGIRQKLAPLQEELMAEAVSLLGEFESLIVQDYEKPSRESIARHKSKDTDALAAHQQMLRKKFREATEKMEKLRDELASLFTVYAERDGDFDAVLNPELRRLLSETFPELHAAPGLERNLAFSVFLLIGVAYAVFIWQHMHPTLTWKPPSPPLIFWTATVETLKTASLFLFPITAVMYWRFFLVDHQVHRGTSALLSPRQRWTNMVPLRLSYRILSQVIRIICIAGVIALLGLVGTAFLSSVVISEDKRELFFNFLRQPVPFVLYYASYAPIGVVQALFAVFVVEWARSPKPTRSGAIITVAVINALVTVALYYGITAAWSLSWDAAQGKYATYSCTQSDMVYGEYYLFDFFQRSAETGKGFTSCFYEYFGLDYLVYTLLPFLVVCFAWARAHRTKETAPEKKTTGTDAALAAKAAAAAALALSLASLAPAPAEAESHDREQRIDILLGFREDAEPFSYRMESGDDDPQYIGYIADLCHYIFNSSKYVVHQTRITADTRITRLKAQPPAGAPPKRFDPETDDPDTAGVDVICDPITVRYQRPAGLEERDYNGIFSPIVFTSGVSYLERDGSGSALGPTYLGFIKDTTSEEIVRQACDIDLFDVQNRSEPKLDAEGNPIDPCAGISDSDPANPVADCESRSEKAFDPLEPDDPHYVFCAMSLHNDAISWFCSEREGRPHRIYFGDRDIIVAKLRAWRRSGRPCPGNEIRVKDKAYSYEPYALLVSKNDPDLLQHVQQRIYEFFSHSTKAKGLFETYFPGQRFSRPLAYLFLLNAVDQEYHYSSPDRFLSSQGQATAPVKGKPPEDAEEIAKQ
;
A
#
# COMPACT_ATOMS: atom_id res chain seq x y z
N MET A 1 -8.15 -4.93 29.75
CA MET A 1 -9.38 -4.27 30.21
C MET A 1 -10.37 -4.08 29.06
N GLU A 2 -9.94 -3.55 27.90
CA GLU A 2 -10.81 -3.31 26.73
C GLU A 2 -11.82 -4.42 26.38
N ASN A 3 -11.42 -5.70 26.45
CA ASN A 3 -12.33 -6.82 26.17
C ASN A 3 -13.57 -6.85 27.09
N ALA A 4 -13.44 -6.53 28.38
CA ALA A 4 -14.56 -6.50 29.31
C ALA A 4 -15.52 -5.34 29.00
N PHE A 5 -14.98 -4.18 28.61
CA PHE A 5 -15.80 -3.03 28.25
C PHE A 5 -16.64 -3.24 26.98
N ARG A 6 -16.30 -4.20 26.10
CA ARG A 6 -17.13 -4.51 24.92
C ARG A 6 -18.46 -5.17 25.29
N ASP A 7 -18.50 -5.99 26.34
CA ASP A 7 -19.68 -6.81 26.66
C ASP A 7 -20.87 -6.02 27.23
N ILE A 8 -20.63 -4.78 27.70
CA ILE A 8 -21.65 -3.85 28.24
C ILE A 8 -22.46 -3.15 27.12
N TRP A 9 -21.89 -3.01 25.91
CA TRP A 9 -22.55 -2.23 24.85
C TRP A 9 -23.68 -2.99 24.15
N PRO A 10 -24.75 -2.30 23.73
CA PRO A 10 -25.80 -2.89 22.90
C PRO A 10 -25.29 -3.17 21.48
N GLU A 11 -25.71 -4.29 20.91
CA GLU A 11 -25.25 -4.74 19.60
C GLU A 11 -25.65 -3.76 18.47
N GLY A 12 -24.67 -3.47 17.61
CA GLY A 12 -24.78 -2.51 16.51
C GLY A 12 -24.50 -1.05 16.88
N LEU A 13 -24.11 -0.73 18.12
CA LEU A 13 -23.65 0.60 18.52
C LEU A 13 -22.12 0.67 18.57
N VAL A 14 -21.55 1.83 18.22
CA VAL A 14 -20.12 2.12 18.44
C VAL A 14 -19.86 2.53 19.90
N PRO A 15 -18.74 2.10 20.52
CA PRO A 15 -18.44 2.38 21.92
C PRO A 15 -17.82 3.77 22.18
N SER A 16 -17.62 4.57 21.13
CA SER A 16 -17.19 5.98 21.19
C SER A 16 -17.86 6.79 20.08
N LEU A 17 -18.04 8.10 20.30
CA LEU A 17 -18.37 9.08 19.25
C LEU A 17 -17.14 9.49 18.44
N TRP A 18 -15.97 9.43 19.07
CA TRP A 18 -14.68 9.81 18.51
C TRP A 18 -14.01 8.56 17.97
N ASN A 19 -14.31 8.26 16.72
CA ASN A 19 -13.91 7.02 16.06
C ASN A 19 -12.42 6.98 15.69
N ASP A 20 -11.51 7.35 16.60
CA ASP A 20 -10.04 7.38 16.39
C ASP A 20 -9.49 6.04 15.88
N ASN A 21 -10.08 4.91 16.30
CA ASN A 21 -9.68 3.59 15.85
C ASN A 21 -10.31 3.16 14.53
N LEU A 22 -11.46 3.71 14.14
CA LEU A 22 -11.96 3.58 12.76
C LEU A 22 -11.19 4.53 11.83
N LEU A 23 -10.90 5.77 12.24
CA LEU A 23 -9.97 6.66 11.52
C LEU A 23 -8.58 6.01 11.34
N LYS A 24 -8.01 5.35 12.36
CA LYS A 24 -6.71 4.65 12.20
C LYS A 24 -6.76 3.41 11.32
N ASN A 25 -7.89 2.71 11.24
CA ASN A 25 -8.02 1.48 10.44
C ASN A 25 -8.72 1.68 9.08
N GLU A 26 -9.35 2.84 8.84
CA GLU A 26 -9.91 3.28 7.54
C GLU A 26 -8.94 4.26 6.83
N LEU A 27 -8.05 4.95 7.56
CA LEU A 27 -6.84 5.57 7.00
C LEU A 27 -5.59 4.66 7.11
N ALA A 28 -5.77 3.39 7.51
CA ALA A 28 -4.88 2.31 7.09
C ALA A 28 -5.41 1.80 5.74
N PRO A 29 -4.84 2.25 4.60
CA PRO A 29 -5.39 1.93 3.29
C PRO A 29 -5.37 0.42 3.01
N ASP A 30 -6.53 -0.14 2.63
CA ASP A 30 -6.71 -1.56 2.25
C ASP A 30 -5.87 -1.95 1.01
N VAL A 31 -5.24 -0.99 0.34
CA VAL A 31 -4.16 -1.20 -0.64
C VAL A 31 -3.02 -0.23 -0.32
N PRO A 32 -1.77 -0.66 -0.07
CA PRO A 32 -0.69 0.27 0.22
C PRO A 32 -0.54 1.33 -0.90
N PHE A 33 -0.52 2.61 -0.47
CA PHE A 33 -0.62 3.86 -1.24
C PHE A 33 -2.02 4.39 -1.58
N SER A 34 -3.14 3.72 -1.28
CA SER A 34 -4.43 4.44 -1.28
C SER A 34 -4.47 5.49 -0.15
N GLY A 35 -5.36 6.48 -0.25
CA GLY A 35 -5.55 7.50 0.80
C GLY A 35 -4.45 8.59 0.95
N LEU A 36 -3.29 8.49 0.28
CA LEU A 36 -2.18 9.48 0.30
C LEU A 36 -1.46 9.72 1.65
N THR A 37 -1.80 9.00 2.73
CA THR A 37 -1.11 9.07 4.02
C THR A 37 0.06 8.08 4.11
N PHE A 38 1.29 8.59 4.29
CA PHE A 38 2.51 7.77 4.28
C PHE A 38 2.98 7.43 5.68
N ASN A 39 3.20 6.15 5.96
CA ASN A 39 4.10 5.73 7.02
C ASN A 39 5.56 5.89 6.53
N TRP A 40 6.26 6.90 7.05
CA TRP A 40 7.65 7.19 6.65
C TRP A 40 8.63 6.07 7.01
N ASP A 41 8.38 5.30 8.08
CA ASP A 41 9.25 4.20 8.49
C ASP A 41 9.29 3.08 7.45
N PHE A 42 8.14 2.82 6.79
CA PHE A 42 8.05 1.88 5.67
C PHE A 42 8.88 2.38 4.47
N VAL A 43 8.82 3.68 4.16
CA VAL A 43 9.60 4.29 3.07
C VAL A 43 11.10 4.20 3.36
N PHE A 44 11.54 4.48 4.58
CA PHE A 44 12.93 4.33 4.99
C PHE A 44 13.39 2.87 4.93
N ALA A 45 12.56 1.92 5.37
CA ALA A 45 12.86 0.49 5.28
C ALA A 45 12.99 0.00 3.81
N PHE A 46 12.12 0.47 2.91
CA PHE A 46 12.21 0.17 1.48
C PHE A 46 13.47 0.76 0.82
N ILE A 47 13.87 1.98 1.18
CA ILE A 47 15.10 2.60 0.69
C ILE A 47 16.33 1.83 1.21
N ALA A 48 16.36 1.49 2.50
CA ALA A 48 17.44 0.69 3.09
C ALA A 48 17.54 -0.70 2.43
N GLY A 49 16.40 -1.38 2.23
CA GLY A 49 16.33 -2.66 1.54
C GLY A 49 16.79 -2.59 0.08
N SER A 50 16.42 -1.52 -0.64
CA SER A 50 16.91 -1.26 -2.00
C SER A 50 18.44 -1.10 -2.05
N ILE A 51 19.04 -0.40 -1.09
CA ILE A 51 20.50 -0.24 -0.98
C ILE A 51 21.18 -1.59 -0.69
N ILE A 52 20.64 -2.38 0.25
CA ILE A 52 21.13 -3.74 0.54
C ILE A 52 21.12 -4.60 -0.72
N ILE A 53 20.02 -4.60 -1.48
CA ILE A 53 19.88 -5.35 -2.73
C ILE A 53 20.91 -4.90 -3.76
N MET A 54 21.13 -3.59 -3.97
CA MET A 54 22.16 -3.10 -4.90
C MET A 54 23.56 -3.63 -4.52
N VAL A 55 23.95 -3.54 -3.25
CA VAL A 55 25.28 -3.97 -2.79
C VAL A 55 25.49 -5.48 -2.98
N PHE A 56 24.50 -6.30 -2.61
CA PHE A 56 24.59 -7.76 -2.78
C PHE A 56 24.49 -8.20 -4.25
N ALA A 57 23.67 -7.53 -5.06
CA ALA A 57 23.58 -7.78 -6.50
C ALA A 57 24.92 -7.56 -7.20
N TRP A 58 25.73 -6.57 -6.82
CA TRP A 58 27.07 -6.39 -7.39
C TRP A 58 28.00 -7.57 -7.10
N ARG A 59 27.95 -8.14 -5.90
CA ARG A 59 28.73 -9.35 -5.55
C ARG A 59 28.32 -10.53 -6.42
N ARG A 60 27.01 -10.78 -6.54
CA ARG A 60 26.42 -11.92 -7.25
C ARG A 60 26.55 -11.84 -8.77
N PHE A 61 26.51 -10.64 -9.33
CA PHE A 61 26.71 -10.38 -10.77
C PHE A 61 28.16 -10.61 -11.23
N ARG A 62 29.14 -10.64 -10.31
CA ARG A 62 30.56 -10.93 -10.58
C ARG A 62 30.89 -12.42 -10.61
N GLU A 63 29.99 -13.29 -10.18
CA GLU A 63 30.16 -14.74 -10.19
C GLU A 63 30.03 -15.31 -11.61
N HIS A 64 30.69 -16.44 -11.86
CA HIS A 64 30.57 -17.15 -13.14
C HIS A 64 29.17 -17.72 -13.29
N SER A 65 28.53 -17.45 -14.43
CA SER A 65 27.16 -17.89 -14.77
C SER A 65 27.13 -19.05 -15.78
N TYR A 66 28.30 -19.63 -16.04
CA TYR A 66 28.54 -20.71 -16.99
C TYR A 66 29.51 -21.71 -16.34
N ASP A 67 29.46 -22.98 -16.74
CA ASP A 67 30.51 -23.92 -16.37
C ASP A 67 31.83 -23.41 -16.96
N GLN A 68 32.83 -23.18 -16.10
CA GLN A 68 34.15 -22.73 -16.52
C GLN A 68 34.80 -23.70 -17.53
N LYS A 69 34.40 -24.99 -17.52
CA LYS A 69 34.91 -26.01 -18.44
C LYS A 69 34.28 -25.98 -19.84
N SER A 70 33.20 -25.22 -20.06
CA SER A 70 32.54 -25.11 -21.37
C SER A 70 32.96 -23.86 -22.17
N LEU A 71 33.97 -23.12 -21.71
CA LEU A 71 34.50 -21.93 -22.38
C LEU A 71 35.74 -22.28 -23.21
N ASP A 72 35.74 -21.93 -24.51
CA ASP A 72 36.77 -22.29 -25.50
C ASP A 72 38.22 -21.89 -25.13
N TYR A 73 38.41 -20.83 -24.32
CA TYR A 73 39.72 -20.18 -24.11
C TYR A 73 40.08 -20.02 -22.62
N ARG A 74 41.34 -20.29 -22.24
CA ARG A 74 41.87 -20.14 -20.85
C ARG A 74 41.67 -18.73 -20.29
N VAL A 75 41.75 -17.71 -21.15
CA VAL A 75 41.55 -16.29 -20.75
C VAL A 75 40.14 -16.05 -20.20
N MET A 76 39.12 -16.74 -20.74
CA MET A 76 37.74 -16.64 -20.27
C MET A 76 37.48 -17.38 -18.95
N GLN A 77 38.32 -18.36 -18.61
CA GLN A 77 38.17 -19.20 -17.41
C GLN A 77 38.78 -18.54 -16.17
N HIS A 78 39.89 -17.81 -16.34
CA HIS A 78 40.62 -17.17 -15.24
C HIS A 78 40.06 -15.80 -14.84
N LEU A 79 39.40 -15.09 -15.77
CA LEU A 79 38.80 -13.78 -15.51
C LEU A 79 37.36 -13.92 -15.02
N ALA A 80 36.99 -13.14 -14.00
CA ALA A 80 35.58 -12.94 -13.67
C ALA A 80 34.84 -12.30 -14.87
N PRO A 81 33.55 -12.59 -15.11
CA PRO A 81 32.80 -12.01 -16.23
C PRO A 81 32.87 -10.48 -16.29
N THR A 82 32.93 -9.80 -15.14
CA THR A 82 33.07 -8.34 -15.06
C THR A 82 34.42 -7.77 -15.48
N ASP A 83 35.45 -8.61 -15.58
CA ASP A 83 36.80 -8.23 -16.03
C ASP A 83 37.04 -8.55 -17.52
N LEU A 84 36.12 -9.25 -18.20
CA LEU A 84 36.23 -9.58 -19.63
C LEU A 84 35.88 -8.42 -20.59
N ARG A 85 35.36 -7.30 -20.09
CA ARG A 85 34.88 -6.19 -20.92
C ARG A 85 35.03 -4.83 -20.23
N ALA A 86 35.00 -3.75 -21.01
CA ALA A 86 35.10 -2.38 -20.51
C ALA A 86 34.02 -2.05 -19.46
N ARG A 87 34.37 -1.14 -18.53
CA ARG A 87 33.50 -0.73 -17.41
C ARG A 87 32.14 -0.16 -17.85
N SER A 88 32.08 0.48 -19.02
CA SER A 88 30.86 1.11 -19.57
C SER A 88 29.79 0.11 -20.04
N PRO A 89 30.07 -0.88 -20.91
CA PRO A 89 29.10 -1.93 -21.24
C PRO A 89 28.78 -2.81 -20.01
N MET A 90 29.74 -3.15 -19.16
CA MET A 90 29.46 -4.03 -18.02
C MET A 90 28.61 -3.36 -16.94
N GLY A 91 28.82 -2.08 -16.67
CA GLY A 91 27.94 -1.28 -15.81
C GLY A 91 26.50 -1.17 -16.36
N ARG A 92 26.31 -1.26 -17.69
CA ARG A 92 24.98 -1.29 -18.31
C ARG A 92 24.27 -2.64 -18.11
N ALA A 93 24.97 -3.77 -18.22
CA ALA A 93 24.37 -5.07 -17.90
C ALA A 93 24.04 -5.19 -16.40
N TYR A 94 24.94 -4.76 -15.53
CA TYR A 94 24.70 -4.70 -14.09
C TYR A 94 23.47 -3.83 -13.75
N PHE A 95 23.34 -2.65 -14.37
CA PHE A 95 22.16 -1.79 -14.17
C PHE A 95 20.86 -2.48 -14.61
N VAL A 96 20.86 -3.26 -15.70
CA VAL A 96 19.68 -4.04 -16.12
C VAL A 96 19.37 -5.16 -15.12
N TYR A 97 20.38 -5.95 -14.71
CA TYR A 97 20.25 -7.01 -13.71
C TYR A 97 19.67 -6.48 -12.39
N VAL A 98 20.23 -5.39 -11.87
CA VAL A 98 19.74 -4.69 -10.66
C VAL A 98 18.34 -4.12 -10.86
N SER A 99 18.05 -3.51 -12.00
CA SER A 99 16.71 -2.96 -12.27
C SER A 99 15.64 -4.06 -12.27
N CYS A 100 15.95 -5.24 -12.82
CA CYS A 100 15.05 -6.39 -12.78
C CYS A 100 14.84 -6.91 -11.34
N ILE A 101 15.89 -7.05 -10.53
CA ILE A 101 15.77 -7.51 -9.14
C ILE A 101 15.03 -6.47 -8.28
N LEU A 102 15.36 -5.18 -8.42
CA LEU A 102 14.66 -4.09 -7.72
C LEU A 102 13.20 -3.96 -8.17
N PHE A 103 12.88 -4.24 -9.44
CA PHE A 103 11.49 -4.28 -9.90
C PHE A 103 10.71 -5.41 -9.22
N VAL A 104 11.26 -6.62 -9.15
CA VAL A 104 10.62 -7.74 -8.42
C VAL A 104 10.50 -7.45 -6.92
N TYR A 105 11.53 -6.85 -6.31
CA TYR A 105 11.51 -6.42 -4.91
C TYR A 105 10.42 -5.36 -4.65
N LEU A 106 10.34 -4.33 -5.49
CA LEU A 106 9.29 -3.31 -5.45
C LEU A 106 7.91 -3.96 -5.61
N SER A 107 7.74 -4.85 -6.60
CA SER A 107 6.48 -5.56 -6.81
C SER A 107 6.06 -6.40 -5.60
N LEU A 108 6.97 -7.13 -4.95
CA LEU A 108 6.64 -7.93 -3.76
C LEU A 108 6.49 -7.08 -2.49
N THR A 109 7.15 -5.93 -2.41
CA THR A 109 7.04 -5.04 -1.25
C THR A 109 5.68 -4.35 -1.22
N PHE A 110 5.22 -3.80 -2.36
CA PHE A 110 3.99 -3.02 -2.43
C PHE A 110 2.77 -3.80 -2.94
N PHE A 111 2.95 -4.87 -3.72
CA PHE A 111 1.85 -5.72 -4.19
C PHE A 111 1.94 -7.14 -3.65
N GLY A 112 2.68 -7.36 -2.56
CA GLY A 112 2.85 -8.68 -1.92
C GLY A 112 1.51 -9.36 -1.64
N GLU A 113 0.59 -8.67 -0.95
CA GLU A 113 -0.74 -9.21 -0.64
C GLU A 113 -1.51 -9.58 -1.91
N LEU A 114 -1.58 -8.66 -2.88
CA LEU A 114 -2.29 -8.86 -4.14
C LEU A 114 -1.68 -10.01 -4.96
N ILE A 115 -0.35 -10.13 -5.00
CA ILE A 115 0.36 -11.21 -5.68
C ILE A 115 0.08 -12.56 -4.99
N PHE A 116 0.18 -12.64 -3.67
CA PHE A 116 -0.14 -13.88 -2.94
C PHE A 116 -1.63 -14.23 -3.03
N HIS A 117 -2.54 -13.25 -3.03
CA HIS A 117 -3.96 -13.49 -3.21
C HIS A 117 -4.28 -13.99 -4.63
N LEU A 118 -3.69 -13.40 -5.68
CA LEU A 118 -3.82 -13.86 -7.07
C LEU A 118 -3.19 -15.25 -7.29
N LEU A 119 -2.08 -15.56 -6.61
CA LEU A 119 -1.48 -16.91 -6.61
C LEU A 119 -2.39 -17.91 -5.89
N ASN A 120 -3.00 -17.55 -4.76
CA ASN A 120 -3.98 -18.39 -4.05
C ASN A 120 -5.27 -18.61 -4.88
N MET A 121 -5.60 -17.73 -5.84
CA MET A 121 -6.67 -17.96 -6.83
C MET A 121 -6.26 -18.90 -7.99
N SER A 122 -4.97 -19.21 -8.15
CA SER A 122 -4.43 -19.96 -9.29
C SER A 122 -3.63 -21.18 -8.84
N PRO A 123 -4.25 -22.39 -8.78
CA PRO A 123 -3.64 -23.60 -8.20
C PRO A 123 -2.58 -24.23 -9.14
N VAL A 124 -1.50 -23.50 -9.40
CA VAL A 124 -0.38 -23.86 -10.28
C VAL A 124 0.87 -24.27 -9.48
N ALA A 125 0.95 -23.87 -8.20
CA ALA A 125 1.90 -24.41 -7.23
C ALA A 125 1.17 -24.67 -5.91
N GLY A 126 1.39 -25.85 -5.31
CA GLY A 126 0.74 -26.28 -4.06
C GLY A 126 1.31 -25.62 -2.80
N ILE A 127 1.48 -24.30 -2.82
CA ILE A 127 2.01 -23.50 -1.71
C ILE A 127 0.87 -22.61 -1.21
N GLN A 128 0.07 -23.14 -0.28
CA GLN A 128 -0.88 -22.32 0.47
C GLN A 128 -0.10 -21.51 1.51
N MET A 129 0.18 -20.25 1.19
CA MET A 129 0.61 -19.27 2.20
C MET A 129 -0.65 -18.67 2.85
N ASP A 130 -0.78 -18.87 4.15
CA ASP A 130 -1.80 -18.23 4.97
C ASP A 130 -1.43 -16.76 5.18
N THR A 131 -2.12 -15.88 4.46
CA THR A 131 -1.90 -14.43 4.50
C THR A 131 -2.59 -13.75 5.69
N SER A 132 -3.37 -14.47 6.50
CA SER A 132 -4.13 -13.88 7.62
C SER A 132 -3.28 -13.45 8.82
N ASN A 133 -2.00 -13.86 8.88
CA ASN A 133 -1.08 -13.61 9.99
C ASN A 133 0.18 -12.82 9.58
N ILE A 134 0.14 -12.09 8.46
CA ILE A 134 1.29 -11.31 7.97
C ILE A 134 0.88 -9.84 7.79
N ASP A 135 1.32 -8.98 8.70
CA ASP A 135 1.17 -7.53 8.61
C ASP A 135 2.08 -6.98 7.49
N LEU A 136 1.59 -6.97 6.25
CA LEU A 136 2.38 -6.59 5.07
C LEU A 136 2.71 -5.09 5.01
N ASP A 137 1.91 -4.25 5.70
CA ASP A 137 2.14 -2.80 5.86
C ASP A 137 3.13 -2.46 7.00
N ASN A 138 3.64 -3.47 7.71
CA ASN A 138 4.63 -3.28 8.77
C ASN A 138 5.98 -2.86 8.16
N PRO A 139 6.67 -1.82 8.67
CA PRO A 139 8.00 -1.40 8.18
C PRO A 139 9.07 -2.52 8.16
N ASN A 140 8.87 -3.61 8.90
CA ASN A 140 9.74 -4.78 8.86
C ASN A 140 9.60 -5.62 7.56
N TRP A 141 8.49 -5.52 6.81
CA TRP A 141 8.26 -6.31 5.60
C TRP A 141 9.23 -5.95 4.44
N PRO A 142 9.41 -4.67 4.04
CA PRO A 142 10.44 -4.29 3.06
C PRO A 142 11.85 -4.77 3.43
N LEU A 143 12.19 -4.74 4.72
CA LEU A 143 13.50 -5.15 5.22
C LEU A 143 13.67 -6.67 5.17
N THR A 144 12.63 -7.42 5.55
CA THR A 144 12.57 -8.89 5.51
C THR A 144 12.70 -9.40 4.08
N LEU A 145 11.97 -8.81 3.14
CA LEU A 145 12.14 -9.12 1.70
C LEU A 145 13.56 -8.84 1.22
N ALA A 146 14.16 -7.70 1.59
CA ALA A 146 15.51 -7.35 1.17
C ALA A 146 16.58 -8.32 1.70
N PHE A 147 16.48 -8.75 2.96
CA PHE A 147 17.33 -9.81 3.49
C PHE A 147 17.02 -11.18 2.85
N GLY A 148 15.77 -11.45 2.46
CA GLY A 148 15.39 -12.58 1.63
C GLY A 148 16.16 -12.62 0.30
N PHE A 149 16.16 -11.51 -0.43
CA PHE A 149 16.88 -11.35 -1.70
C PHE A 149 18.42 -11.41 -1.53
N ALA A 150 18.95 -10.77 -0.49
CA ALA A 150 20.40 -10.68 -0.26
C ALA A 150 21.02 -11.97 0.32
N GLY A 151 20.31 -12.67 1.21
CA GLY A 151 20.84 -13.81 1.98
C GLY A 151 20.19 -15.16 1.71
N PHE A 152 18.87 -15.22 1.47
CA PHE A 152 18.13 -16.49 1.42
C PHE A 152 17.91 -17.07 0.02
N LEU A 153 18.06 -16.28 -1.06
CA LEU A 153 17.87 -16.80 -2.43
C LEU A 153 18.67 -18.10 -2.75
N PRO A 154 19.92 -18.30 -2.28
CA PRO A 154 20.66 -19.55 -2.50
C PRO A 154 20.11 -20.77 -1.74
N LEU A 155 19.30 -20.57 -0.69
CA LEU A 155 18.64 -21.64 0.05
C LEU A 155 17.35 -22.11 -0.65
N PHE A 156 16.69 -21.21 -1.40
CA PHE A 156 15.48 -21.51 -2.15
C PHE A 156 15.77 -21.82 -3.63
N ARG A 157 15.97 -23.11 -3.96
CA ARG A 157 16.20 -23.62 -5.32
C ARG A 157 15.25 -23.05 -6.39
N ILE A 158 13.99 -22.77 -6.02
CA ILE A 158 12.96 -22.21 -6.90
C ILE A 158 13.34 -20.80 -7.40
N LEU A 159 13.98 -19.98 -6.56
CA LEU A 159 14.39 -18.60 -6.90
C LEU A 159 15.80 -18.54 -7.49
N GLN A 160 16.64 -19.56 -7.28
CA GLN A 160 17.95 -19.65 -7.92
C GLN A 160 17.84 -19.73 -9.45
N VAL A 161 16.96 -20.58 -9.99
CA VAL A 161 16.82 -20.82 -11.44
C VAL A 161 16.50 -19.54 -12.24
N PRO A 162 15.48 -18.72 -11.90
CA PRO A 162 15.19 -17.50 -12.65
C PRO A 162 16.25 -16.40 -12.47
N GLU A 163 16.94 -16.35 -11.32
CA GLU A 163 18.03 -15.40 -11.09
C GLU A 163 19.28 -15.77 -11.90
N GLU A 164 19.65 -17.05 -11.94
CA GLU A 164 20.73 -17.56 -12.78
C GLU A 164 20.43 -17.36 -14.27
N TRP A 165 19.20 -17.60 -14.70
CA TRP A 165 18.74 -17.26 -16.05
C TRP A 165 18.86 -15.76 -16.36
N LEU A 166 18.47 -14.88 -15.44
CA LEU A 166 18.61 -13.42 -15.58
C LEU A 166 20.09 -13.00 -15.65
N ARG A 167 20.96 -13.65 -14.88
CA ARG A 167 22.41 -13.41 -14.87
C ARG A 167 23.04 -13.83 -16.20
N ILE A 168 22.73 -15.04 -16.68
CA ILE A 168 23.10 -15.56 -18.02
C ILE A 168 22.60 -14.63 -19.12
N ALA A 169 21.34 -14.21 -19.07
CA ALA A 169 20.75 -13.32 -20.06
C ALA A 169 21.46 -11.95 -20.07
N THR A 170 21.70 -11.33 -18.91
CA THR A 170 22.36 -10.02 -18.84
C THR A 170 23.84 -10.06 -19.23
N HIS A 171 24.55 -11.17 -19.02
CA HIS A 171 25.88 -11.40 -19.60
C HIS A 171 25.82 -11.56 -21.13
N GLN A 172 24.83 -12.28 -21.66
CA GLN A 172 24.61 -12.42 -23.11
C GLN A 172 24.16 -11.12 -23.80
N LEU A 173 23.37 -10.25 -23.14
CA LEU A 173 23.02 -8.91 -23.65
C LEU A 173 24.25 -8.00 -23.83
N VAL A 174 25.36 -8.32 -23.17
CA VAL A 174 26.68 -7.70 -23.31
C VAL A 174 27.68 -8.60 -24.09
N GLY A 175 27.22 -9.74 -24.59
CA GLY A 175 27.97 -10.59 -25.52
C GLY A 175 29.02 -11.49 -24.87
N ILE A 176 28.91 -11.78 -23.57
CA ILE A 176 29.77 -12.77 -22.92
C ILE A 176 29.09 -14.15 -23.03
N PRO A 177 29.77 -15.22 -23.51
CA PRO A 177 31.07 -15.24 -24.19
C PRO A 177 31.01 -14.94 -25.70
N THR A 178 29.83 -15.06 -26.31
CA THR A 178 29.62 -15.19 -27.77
C THR A 178 30.21 -14.10 -28.64
N ARG A 179 30.18 -12.83 -28.20
CA ARG A 179 30.76 -11.69 -28.93
C ARG A 179 32.28 -11.66 -28.82
N ILE A 180 32.84 -12.12 -27.70
CA ILE A 180 34.30 -12.23 -27.55
C ILE A 180 34.81 -13.36 -28.44
N GLU A 181 34.15 -14.52 -28.48
CA GLU A 181 34.44 -15.58 -29.47
C GLU A 181 34.35 -15.06 -30.92
N ALA A 182 33.27 -14.34 -31.26
CA ALA A 182 33.07 -13.79 -32.60
C ALA A 182 34.15 -12.76 -32.96
N HIS A 183 34.57 -11.93 -32.01
CA HIS A 183 35.68 -10.99 -32.20
C HIS A 183 37.03 -11.67 -32.32
N THR A 184 37.34 -12.69 -31.52
CA THR A 184 38.56 -13.52 -31.67
C THR A 184 38.61 -14.13 -33.07
N ARG A 185 37.50 -14.76 -33.52
CA ARG A 185 37.38 -15.35 -34.86
C ARG A 185 37.48 -14.29 -35.98
N ASN A 186 36.93 -13.09 -35.79
CA ASN A 186 37.09 -11.95 -36.71
C ASN A 186 38.54 -11.42 -36.74
N PHE A 187 39.21 -11.30 -35.59
CA PHE A 187 40.60 -10.86 -35.48
C PHE A 187 41.52 -11.81 -36.25
N ILE A 188 41.36 -13.13 -36.06
CA ILE A 188 42.09 -14.16 -36.82
C ILE A 188 41.79 -14.02 -38.32
N ALA A 189 40.53 -13.92 -38.72
CA ALA A 189 40.16 -13.76 -40.13
C ALA A 189 40.70 -12.46 -40.76
N ARG A 190 40.87 -11.38 -39.97
CA ARG A 190 41.48 -10.11 -40.40
C ARG A 190 43.01 -10.19 -40.50
N LEU A 191 43.66 -10.83 -39.52
CA LEU A 191 45.09 -11.14 -39.55
C LEU A 191 45.43 -11.94 -40.82
N GLN A 192 44.63 -12.98 -41.11
CA GLN A 192 44.78 -13.83 -42.28
C GLN A 192 44.51 -13.13 -43.62
N SER A 193 43.53 -12.20 -43.68
CA SER A 193 43.13 -11.56 -44.94
C SER A 193 43.87 -10.24 -45.24
N GLY A 194 44.52 -9.62 -44.26
CA GLY A 194 45.29 -8.39 -44.46
C GLY A 194 46.70 -8.60 -45.04
N GLY A 195 47.23 -9.83 -44.97
CA GLY A 195 48.61 -10.13 -45.35
C GLY A 195 49.61 -9.31 -44.54
N TYR A 196 49.47 -9.33 -43.21
CA TYR A 196 50.30 -8.56 -42.28
C TYR A 196 51.72 -9.17 -42.17
N TYR A 197 51.81 -10.48 -42.00
CA TYR A 197 53.07 -11.25 -41.99
C TYR A 197 53.91 -11.07 -43.27
N ASP A 198 53.25 -10.98 -44.43
CA ASP A 198 53.84 -10.74 -45.77
C ASP A 198 54.50 -9.34 -45.93
N LYS A 199 54.32 -8.45 -44.94
CA LYS A 199 54.82 -7.06 -44.98
C LYS A 199 55.75 -6.70 -43.82
N THR A 200 55.75 -7.47 -42.73
CA THR A 200 56.59 -7.19 -41.55
C THR A 200 58.09 -7.26 -41.88
N PRO A 201 58.86 -6.16 -41.77
CA PRO A 201 60.29 -6.15 -42.11
C PRO A 201 61.19 -6.83 -41.06
N MET A 202 60.62 -7.52 -40.06
CA MET A 202 61.37 -8.18 -38.97
C MET A 202 61.38 -9.72 -39.04
N LEU A 203 60.41 -10.34 -39.73
CA LEU A 203 60.55 -11.75 -40.18
C LEU A 203 61.62 -11.86 -41.29
N ARG A 204 61.93 -10.73 -41.95
CA ARG A 204 63.12 -10.56 -42.78
C ARG A 204 64.38 -10.52 -41.88
N ARG A 205 64.84 -11.71 -41.49
CA ARG A 205 66.10 -11.97 -40.76
C ARG A 205 67.23 -11.13 -41.38
N GLU A 206 67.89 -10.27 -40.59
CA GLU A 206 68.96 -9.39 -41.09
C GLU A 206 70.24 -10.19 -41.44
N THR A 207 70.25 -10.82 -42.62
CA THR A 207 71.49 -11.20 -43.29
C THR A 207 72.28 -9.94 -43.60
N LYS A 208 73.47 -9.81 -43.00
CA LYS A 208 74.23 -8.55 -42.95
C LYS A 208 74.85 -8.09 -44.28
N ASP A 209 74.73 -8.92 -45.31
CA ASP A 209 75.21 -8.68 -46.66
C ASP A 209 74.02 -8.53 -47.61
N GLY A 210 74.08 -7.55 -48.52
CA GLY A 210 72.94 -7.05 -49.30
C GLY A 210 72.44 -7.94 -50.45
N ALA A 211 72.23 -9.23 -50.20
CA ALA A 211 71.45 -10.09 -51.07
C ALA A 211 69.94 -9.87 -50.85
N GLU A 212 69.12 -10.16 -51.86
CA GLU A 212 67.67 -10.24 -51.65
C GLU A 212 67.35 -11.43 -50.73
N PRO A 213 66.46 -11.25 -49.72
CA PRO A 213 66.08 -12.34 -48.83
C PRO A 213 65.19 -13.32 -49.61
N VAL A 214 65.79 -14.42 -50.05
CA VAL A 214 65.07 -15.59 -50.55
C VAL A 214 64.09 -16.04 -49.46
N PRO A 215 62.82 -16.35 -49.78
CA PRO A 215 61.90 -16.98 -48.83
C PRO A 215 62.56 -18.22 -48.23
N GLU A 216 62.39 -18.46 -46.93
CA GLU A 216 62.97 -19.63 -46.25
C GLU A 216 62.42 -20.90 -46.91
N GLU A 217 63.23 -21.54 -47.79
CA GLU A 217 62.74 -22.56 -48.71
C GLU A 217 62.19 -23.75 -47.93
N VAL A 218 60.86 -23.88 -47.93
CA VAL A 218 60.11 -24.96 -47.29
C VAL A 218 60.72 -26.30 -47.72
N PRO A 219 61.37 -27.06 -46.80
CA PRO A 219 62.19 -28.19 -47.20
C PRO A 219 61.46 -29.17 -48.10
N ALA A 220 62.13 -29.61 -49.18
CA ALA A 220 61.53 -30.38 -50.26
C ALA A 220 60.75 -31.63 -49.78
N TRP A 221 61.17 -32.24 -48.67
CA TRP A 221 60.48 -33.37 -48.04
C TRP A 221 59.05 -33.02 -47.59
N ILE A 222 58.78 -31.79 -47.17
CA ILE A 222 57.44 -31.34 -46.74
C ILE A 222 56.52 -31.26 -47.97
N HIS A 223 56.94 -30.56 -49.03
CA HIS A 223 56.18 -30.47 -50.29
C HIS A 223 55.90 -31.85 -50.90
N THR A 224 56.90 -32.73 -50.92
CA THR A 224 56.82 -34.07 -51.53
C THR A 224 55.92 -35.04 -50.73
N HIS A 225 55.56 -34.73 -49.48
CA HIS A 225 54.90 -35.69 -48.59
C HIS A 225 53.58 -35.24 -47.96
N PHE A 226 53.25 -33.94 -47.94
CA PHE A 226 51.94 -33.43 -47.52
C PHE A 226 51.06 -32.96 -48.69
N GLY A 227 51.65 -32.64 -49.85
CA GLY A 227 51.06 -31.88 -50.96
C GLY A 227 49.91 -32.52 -51.77
N VAL A 228 49.17 -33.46 -51.20
CA VAL A 228 47.92 -34.03 -51.76
C VAL A 228 46.72 -33.80 -50.84
N THR A 229 46.93 -33.64 -49.53
CA THR A 229 45.84 -33.52 -48.53
C THR A 229 45.95 -32.27 -47.66
N GLU A 230 47.16 -31.80 -47.37
CA GLU A 230 47.42 -30.65 -46.51
C GLU A 230 48.37 -29.67 -47.21
N ASP A 231 47.97 -28.40 -47.26
CA ASP A 231 48.71 -27.33 -47.91
C ASP A 231 49.87 -26.87 -47.01
N PRO A 232 51.14 -27.09 -47.42
CA PRO A 232 52.29 -26.91 -46.54
C PRO A 232 52.55 -25.44 -46.19
N ILE A 233 52.06 -24.49 -46.99
CA ILE A 233 52.22 -23.05 -46.74
C ILE A 233 51.48 -22.64 -45.46
N LYS A 234 50.38 -23.34 -45.13
CA LYS A 234 49.59 -23.04 -43.92
C LYS A 234 50.38 -23.23 -42.62
N PHE A 235 51.29 -24.19 -42.57
CA PHE A 235 52.09 -24.46 -41.36
C PHE A 235 53.04 -23.29 -41.05
N TYR A 236 53.69 -22.74 -42.07
CA TYR A 236 54.55 -21.56 -41.93
C TYR A 236 53.74 -20.31 -41.60
N ASN A 237 52.58 -20.12 -42.24
CA ASN A 237 51.65 -19.05 -41.86
C ASN A 237 51.25 -19.14 -40.36
N ARG A 238 51.10 -20.34 -39.76
CA ARG A 238 50.81 -20.48 -38.32
C ARG A 238 51.99 -20.10 -37.43
N ARG A 239 53.22 -20.46 -37.82
CA ARG A 239 54.45 -20.00 -37.14
C ARG A 239 54.50 -18.48 -37.14
N ASP A 240 54.35 -17.88 -38.31
CA ASP A 240 54.51 -16.44 -38.54
C ASP A 240 53.37 -15.63 -37.89
N GLU A 241 52.13 -16.14 -37.86
CA GLU A 241 51.02 -15.59 -37.06
C GLU A 241 51.37 -15.51 -35.57
N ILE A 242 51.92 -16.58 -34.98
CA ILE A 242 52.28 -16.63 -33.56
C ILE A 242 53.49 -15.75 -33.27
N GLU A 243 54.55 -15.80 -34.09
CA GLU A 243 55.74 -14.98 -33.89
C GLU A 243 55.39 -13.48 -33.97
N LEU A 244 54.56 -13.07 -34.93
CA LEU A 244 54.05 -11.71 -35.05
C LEU A 244 53.31 -11.27 -33.78
N MET A 245 52.41 -12.11 -33.27
CA MET A 245 51.63 -11.84 -32.05
C MET A 245 52.50 -11.79 -30.79
N VAL A 246 53.50 -12.68 -30.65
CA VAL A 246 54.50 -12.63 -29.57
C VAL A 246 55.40 -11.41 -29.70
N SER A 247 55.73 -10.96 -30.93
CA SER A 247 56.49 -9.72 -31.15
C SER A 247 55.72 -8.48 -30.73
N TRP A 248 54.39 -8.49 -30.89
CA TRP A 248 53.50 -7.42 -30.45
C TRP A 248 53.35 -7.38 -28.93
N LEU A 249 53.31 -8.53 -28.23
CA LEU A 249 53.22 -8.61 -26.77
C LEU A 249 54.49 -8.20 -26.00
N LYS A 250 55.59 -7.87 -26.67
CA LYS A 250 56.81 -7.37 -26.02
C LYS A 250 56.61 -5.94 -25.50
N GLU A 251 56.99 -5.69 -24.25
CA GLU A 251 56.58 -4.52 -23.47
C GLU A 251 56.86 -3.16 -24.15
N GLU A 252 58.00 -3.05 -24.84
CA GLU A 252 58.43 -1.87 -25.60
C GLU A 252 57.44 -1.45 -26.71
N ARG A 253 56.63 -2.38 -27.22
CA ARG A 253 55.84 -2.22 -28.46
C ARG A 253 54.34 -2.06 -28.23
N ILE A 254 53.83 -2.46 -27.06
CA ILE A 254 52.43 -2.20 -26.67
C ILE A 254 52.27 -0.74 -26.21
N GLY A 255 53.26 -0.23 -25.45
CA GLY A 255 53.23 1.10 -24.85
C GLY A 255 52.37 1.16 -23.58
N ASN A 256 51.56 2.22 -23.45
CA ASN A 256 50.67 2.45 -22.31
C ASN A 256 49.32 1.71 -22.42
N TRP A 257 49.02 1.13 -23.58
CA TRP A 257 47.87 0.25 -23.79
C TRP A 257 48.22 -1.19 -23.34
N PRO A 258 47.26 -1.98 -22.84
CA PRO A 258 46.03 -1.54 -22.17
C PRO A 258 46.33 -0.93 -20.79
N GLU A 259 45.36 -0.20 -20.21
CA GLU A 259 45.41 0.36 -18.84
C GLU A 259 46.14 -0.57 -17.82
N THR A 260 47.04 0.00 -17.02
CA THR A 260 48.02 -0.74 -16.19
C THR A 260 47.37 -1.72 -15.20
N GLY A 261 46.21 -1.39 -14.63
CA GLY A 261 45.45 -2.28 -13.73
C GLY A 261 44.83 -3.49 -14.44
N ILE A 262 44.73 -3.47 -15.77
CA ILE A 262 44.34 -4.62 -16.60
C ILE A 262 45.56 -5.52 -16.82
N ARG A 263 46.67 -4.91 -17.23
CA ARG A 263 47.95 -5.59 -17.49
C ARG A 263 48.43 -6.35 -16.25
N GLN A 264 48.35 -5.75 -15.05
CA GLN A 264 48.67 -6.42 -13.79
C GLN A 264 47.79 -7.66 -13.48
N LYS A 265 46.51 -7.69 -13.89
CA LYS A 265 45.65 -8.86 -13.70
C LYS A 265 45.93 -10.01 -14.67
N LEU A 266 46.44 -9.69 -15.86
CA LEU A 266 46.64 -10.65 -16.95
C LEU A 266 48.11 -11.02 -17.19
N ALA A 267 49.07 -10.29 -16.61
CA ALA A 267 50.50 -10.57 -16.66
C ALA A 267 50.86 -12.07 -16.45
N PRO A 268 50.41 -12.79 -15.41
CA PRO A 268 50.79 -14.19 -15.22
C PRO A 268 50.31 -15.11 -16.35
N LEU A 269 49.13 -14.83 -16.92
CA LEU A 269 48.60 -15.62 -18.05
C LEU A 269 49.25 -15.20 -19.39
N GLN A 270 49.61 -13.93 -19.55
CA GLN A 270 50.42 -13.46 -20.68
C GLN A 270 51.81 -14.12 -20.65
N GLU A 271 52.46 -14.17 -19.49
CA GLU A 271 53.77 -14.82 -19.29
C GLU A 271 53.70 -16.32 -19.57
N GLU A 272 52.67 -17.03 -19.08
CA GLU A 272 52.41 -18.44 -19.39
C GLU A 272 52.28 -18.66 -20.91
N LEU A 273 51.39 -17.92 -21.58
CA LEU A 273 51.13 -18.08 -23.01
C LEU A 273 52.33 -17.67 -23.89
N MET A 274 53.11 -16.66 -23.47
CA MET A 274 54.35 -16.27 -24.18
C MET A 274 55.46 -17.32 -24.00
N ALA A 275 55.59 -17.92 -22.82
CA ALA A 275 56.53 -19.02 -22.58
C ALA A 275 56.14 -20.28 -23.37
N GLU A 276 54.85 -20.65 -23.39
CA GLU A 276 54.32 -21.74 -24.19
C GLU A 276 54.59 -21.49 -25.70
N ALA A 277 54.42 -20.25 -26.17
CA ALA A 277 54.65 -19.88 -27.57
C ALA A 277 56.12 -19.95 -27.98
N VAL A 278 57.04 -19.39 -27.18
CA VAL A 278 58.49 -19.47 -27.47
C VAL A 278 58.98 -20.91 -27.43
N SER A 279 58.49 -21.73 -26.49
CA SER A 279 58.82 -23.16 -26.44
C SER A 279 58.28 -23.92 -27.66
N LEU A 280 57.06 -23.64 -28.09
CA LEU A 280 56.43 -24.32 -29.23
C LEU A 280 57.05 -23.93 -30.58
N LEU A 281 57.44 -22.67 -30.75
CA LEU A 281 58.19 -22.22 -31.93
C LEU A 281 59.55 -22.93 -32.00
N GLY A 282 60.27 -23.05 -30.88
CA GLY A 282 61.51 -23.83 -30.78
C GLY A 282 61.33 -25.34 -31.03
N GLU A 283 60.25 -25.95 -30.52
CA GLU A 283 59.86 -27.32 -30.88
C GLU A 283 59.68 -27.45 -32.41
N PHE A 284 58.97 -26.50 -33.04
CA PHE A 284 58.67 -26.52 -34.47
C PHE A 284 59.92 -26.33 -35.35
N GLU A 285 60.80 -25.38 -35.04
CA GLU A 285 62.11 -25.24 -35.70
C GLU A 285 62.93 -26.55 -35.58
N SER A 286 62.97 -27.16 -34.40
CA SER A 286 63.68 -28.42 -34.19
C SER A 286 63.11 -29.59 -35.01
N LEU A 287 61.83 -29.55 -35.37
CA LEU A 287 61.17 -30.54 -36.23
C LEU A 287 61.44 -30.29 -37.73
N ILE A 288 61.57 -29.03 -38.16
CA ILE A 288 61.93 -28.67 -39.54
C ILE A 288 63.37 -29.12 -39.87
N VAL A 289 64.28 -28.98 -38.90
CA VAL A 289 65.71 -29.34 -39.04
C VAL A 289 65.96 -30.86 -38.94
N GLN A 290 64.97 -31.67 -38.54
CA GLN A 290 65.11 -33.12 -38.45
C GLN A 290 65.10 -33.79 -39.83
N ASP A 291 66.12 -34.63 -40.08
CA ASP A 291 66.29 -35.39 -41.31
C ASP A 291 65.16 -36.42 -41.48
N TYR A 292 64.35 -36.24 -42.53
CA TYR A 292 63.21 -37.11 -42.85
C TYR A 292 63.63 -38.36 -43.66
N GLU A 293 64.76 -38.30 -44.37
CA GLU A 293 65.25 -39.38 -45.24
C GLU A 293 66.11 -40.40 -44.49
N LYS A 294 66.61 -40.05 -43.30
CA LYS A 294 67.43 -40.93 -42.46
C LYS A 294 66.67 -41.34 -41.19
N PRO A 295 66.60 -42.65 -40.84
CA PRO A 295 65.95 -43.08 -39.61
C PRO A 295 66.72 -42.56 -38.39
N SER A 296 65.99 -42.06 -37.38
CA SER A 296 66.60 -41.60 -36.13
C SER A 296 67.30 -42.74 -35.37
N ARG A 297 68.30 -42.40 -34.56
CA ARG A 297 68.96 -43.37 -33.66
C ARG A 297 67.96 -44.08 -32.74
N GLU A 298 66.84 -43.44 -32.39
CA GLU A 298 65.74 -44.08 -31.66
C GLU A 298 64.97 -45.10 -32.50
N SER A 299 64.58 -44.81 -33.75
CA SER A 299 63.81 -45.76 -34.56
C SER A 299 64.65 -46.99 -34.94
N ILE A 300 65.95 -46.79 -35.22
CA ILE A 300 66.93 -47.87 -35.40
C ILE A 300 67.03 -48.74 -34.13
N ALA A 301 67.08 -48.14 -32.94
CA ALA A 301 67.15 -48.88 -31.69
C ALA A 301 65.85 -49.64 -31.35
N ARG A 302 64.69 -49.10 -31.74
CA ARG A 302 63.36 -49.69 -31.49
C ARG A 302 63.00 -50.79 -32.51
N HIS A 303 63.56 -50.79 -33.72
CA HIS A 303 63.26 -51.76 -34.77
C HIS A 303 64.51 -52.51 -35.22
N LYS A 304 64.71 -53.71 -34.66
CA LYS A 304 65.88 -54.60 -34.90
C LYS A 304 65.91 -55.27 -36.30
N SER A 305 65.21 -54.71 -37.28
CA SER A 305 65.03 -55.28 -38.62
C SER A 305 64.90 -54.16 -39.66
N LYS A 306 65.61 -54.33 -40.78
CA LYS A 306 65.59 -53.54 -42.03
C LYS A 306 65.40 -52.02 -41.90
N ASP A 307 66.37 -51.28 -42.41
CA ASP A 307 66.36 -49.81 -42.43
C ASP A 307 65.10 -49.21 -43.08
N THR A 308 64.46 -49.93 -44.02
CA THR A 308 63.17 -49.56 -44.63
C THR A 308 62.05 -49.39 -43.59
N ASP A 309 62.02 -50.27 -42.60
CA ASP A 309 60.92 -50.39 -41.64
C ASP A 309 61.14 -49.39 -40.49
N ALA A 310 62.40 -49.23 -40.07
CA ALA A 310 62.85 -48.18 -39.16
C ALA A 310 62.69 -46.76 -39.75
N LEU A 311 62.83 -46.60 -41.07
CA LEU A 311 62.57 -45.35 -41.79
C LEU A 311 61.07 -45.05 -41.89
N ALA A 312 60.25 -46.03 -42.30
CA ALA A 312 58.79 -45.85 -42.36
C ALA A 312 58.19 -45.45 -41.00
N ALA A 313 58.63 -46.09 -39.91
CA ALA A 313 58.20 -45.75 -38.55
C ALA A 313 58.66 -44.34 -38.12
N HIS A 314 59.90 -43.95 -38.46
CA HIS A 314 60.43 -42.59 -38.22
C HIS A 314 59.60 -41.52 -38.96
N GLN A 315 59.30 -41.76 -40.23
CA GLN A 315 58.49 -40.87 -41.05
C GLN A 315 57.05 -40.72 -40.53
N GLN A 316 56.40 -41.81 -40.11
CA GLN A 316 55.07 -41.74 -39.49
C GLN A 316 55.10 -41.00 -38.14
N MET A 317 56.16 -41.19 -37.35
CA MET A 317 56.36 -40.49 -36.07
C MET A 317 56.61 -38.98 -36.26
N LEU A 318 57.39 -38.59 -37.27
CA LEU A 318 57.59 -37.19 -37.65
C LEU A 318 56.28 -36.53 -38.12
N ARG A 319 55.55 -37.17 -39.05
CA ARG A 319 54.23 -36.66 -39.50
C ARG A 319 53.25 -36.48 -38.35
N LYS A 320 53.21 -37.42 -37.40
CA LYS A 320 52.39 -37.31 -36.20
C LYS A 320 52.82 -36.12 -35.33
N LYS A 321 54.11 -36.01 -34.98
CA LYS A 321 54.63 -34.87 -34.19
C LYS A 321 54.37 -33.52 -34.85
N PHE A 322 54.52 -33.43 -36.17
CA PHE A 322 54.32 -32.19 -36.93
C PHE A 322 52.85 -31.75 -36.94
N ARG A 323 51.92 -32.73 -37.01
CA ARG A 323 50.48 -32.49 -36.83
C ARG A 323 50.15 -32.06 -35.40
N GLU A 324 50.65 -32.78 -34.39
CA GLU A 324 50.45 -32.42 -32.98
C GLU A 324 51.00 -31.02 -32.66
N ALA A 325 52.16 -30.65 -33.21
CA ALA A 325 52.73 -29.30 -33.10
C ALA A 325 51.86 -28.25 -33.81
N THR A 326 51.29 -28.57 -34.98
CA THR A 326 50.36 -27.68 -35.70
C THR A 326 49.07 -27.47 -34.90
N GLU A 327 48.46 -28.53 -34.37
CA GLU A 327 47.24 -28.47 -33.56
C GLU A 327 47.47 -27.66 -32.27
N LYS A 328 48.63 -27.83 -31.62
CA LYS A 328 49.08 -26.93 -30.53
C LYS A 328 49.18 -25.48 -31.00
N MET A 329 49.81 -25.22 -32.14
CA MET A 329 50.00 -23.85 -32.67
C MET A 329 48.67 -23.17 -32.99
N GLU A 330 47.72 -23.88 -33.63
CA GLU A 330 46.40 -23.32 -33.90
C GLU A 330 45.64 -22.97 -32.62
N LYS A 331 45.69 -23.85 -31.60
CA LYS A 331 45.09 -23.57 -30.30
C LYS A 331 45.76 -22.36 -29.63
N LEU A 332 47.08 -22.28 -29.65
CA LEU A 332 47.82 -21.22 -28.97
C LEU A 332 47.68 -19.85 -29.65
N ARG A 333 47.61 -19.82 -31.00
CA ARG A 333 47.18 -18.64 -31.76
C ARG A 333 45.82 -18.14 -31.28
N ASP A 334 44.85 -19.02 -31.09
CA ASP A 334 43.49 -18.62 -30.70
C ASP A 334 43.42 -18.15 -29.24
N GLU A 335 44.19 -18.75 -28.33
CA GLU A 335 44.37 -18.28 -26.96
C GLU A 335 44.98 -16.86 -26.93
N LEU A 336 46.08 -16.64 -27.67
CA LEU A 336 46.72 -15.31 -27.80
C LEU A 336 45.80 -14.28 -28.47
N ALA A 337 45.00 -14.69 -29.48
CA ALA A 337 44.01 -13.83 -30.13
C ALA A 337 42.86 -13.46 -29.18
N SER A 338 42.48 -14.38 -28.27
CA SER A 338 41.51 -14.08 -27.21
C SER A 338 42.07 -13.06 -26.20
N LEU A 339 43.36 -13.11 -25.88
CA LEU A 339 44.03 -12.14 -25.01
C LEU A 339 44.01 -10.72 -25.64
N PHE A 340 44.42 -10.59 -26.91
CA PHE A 340 44.31 -9.32 -27.65
C PHE A 340 42.87 -8.81 -27.75
N THR A 341 41.90 -9.72 -27.93
CA THR A 341 40.48 -9.38 -27.99
C THR A 341 39.95 -8.87 -26.65
N VAL A 342 40.37 -9.46 -25.53
CA VAL A 342 40.02 -8.99 -24.18
C VAL A 342 40.69 -7.66 -23.83
N TYR A 343 41.93 -7.42 -24.26
CA TYR A 343 42.54 -6.09 -24.17
C TYR A 343 41.75 -5.05 -24.97
N ALA A 344 41.36 -5.35 -26.22
CA ALA A 344 40.60 -4.42 -27.07
C ALA A 344 39.17 -4.15 -26.61
N GLU A 345 38.39 -5.16 -26.19
CA GLU A 345 37.03 -4.96 -25.65
C GLU A 345 37.01 -4.36 -24.23
N ARG A 346 38.19 -4.13 -23.63
CA ARG A 346 38.35 -3.49 -22.31
C ARG A 346 38.97 -2.10 -22.36
N ASP A 347 39.95 -1.88 -23.24
CA ASP A 347 40.58 -0.59 -23.50
C ASP A 347 40.49 -0.27 -25.00
N GLY A 348 39.55 0.65 -25.34
CA GLY A 348 39.24 1.04 -26.70
C GLY A 348 40.08 2.19 -27.26
N ASP A 349 41.06 2.71 -26.49
CA ASP A 349 41.95 3.79 -26.96
C ASP A 349 43.09 3.23 -27.81
N PHE A 350 42.76 2.81 -29.04
CA PHE A 350 43.77 2.29 -29.97
C PHE A 350 44.79 3.36 -30.40
N ASP A 351 44.55 4.65 -30.15
CA ASP A 351 45.53 5.70 -30.44
C ASP A 351 46.71 5.71 -29.46
N ALA A 352 46.59 5.03 -28.30
CA ALA A 352 47.69 4.75 -27.39
C ALA A 352 48.63 3.61 -27.85
N VAL A 353 48.23 2.79 -28.84
CA VAL A 353 49.01 1.64 -29.33
C VAL A 353 50.16 2.12 -30.22
N LEU A 354 51.41 1.88 -29.78
CA LEU A 354 52.61 2.36 -30.49
C LEU A 354 52.79 1.74 -31.89
N ASN A 355 52.45 0.46 -32.06
CA ASN A 355 52.61 -0.22 -33.36
C ASN A 355 51.45 0.15 -34.33
N PRO A 356 51.74 0.72 -35.53
CA PRO A 356 50.72 1.16 -36.48
C PRO A 356 49.99 -0.01 -37.18
N GLU A 357 50.62 -1.18 -37.31
CA GLU A 357 50.00 -2.37 -37.92
C GLU A 357 48.99 -2.98 -36.96
N LEU A 358 49.35 -3.11 -35.67
CA LEU A 358 48.42 -3.54 -34.63
C LEU A 358 47.28 -2.54 -34.45
N ARG A 359 47.57 -1.23 -34.40
CA ARG A 359 46.54 -0.17 -34.35
C ARG A 359 45.55 -0.30 -35.51
N ARG A 360 46.06 -0.53 -36.72
CA ARG A 360 45.23 -0.73 -37.92
C ARG A 360 44.38 -2.01 -37.83
N LEU A 361 44.97 -3.13 -37.47
CA LEU A 361 44.26 -4.41 -37.32
C LEU A 361 43.14 -4.29 -36.27
N LEU A 362 43.41 -3.63 -35.14
CA LEU A 362 42.41 -3.36 -34.11
C LEU A 362 41.30 -2.43 -34.62
N SER A 363 41.61 -1.32 -35.28
CA SER A 363 40.57 -0.40 -35.79
C SER A 363 39.72 -1.01 -36.93
N GLU A 364 40.30 -1.87 -37.77
CA GLU A 364 39.58 -2.63 -38.81
C GLU A 364 38.74 -3.81 -38.25
N THR A 365 39.06 -4.29 -37.05
CA THR A 365 38.36 -5.41 -36.36
C THR A 365 37.28 -4.91 -35.40
N PHE A 366 37.52 -3.78 -34.70
CA PHE A 366 36.67 -3.24 -33.63
C PHE A 366 36.08 -1.84 -33.93
N PRO A 367 35.47 -1.59 -35.11
CA PRO A 367 35.00 -0.26 -35.49
C PRO A 367 33.90 0.30 -34.57
N GLU A 368 33.20 -0.56 -33.82
CA GLU A 368 32.19 -0.16 -32.85
C GLU A 368 32.75 0.48 -31.58
N LEU A 369 34.00 0.16 -31.18
CA LEU A 369 34.58 0.68 -29.94
C LEU A 369 35.10 2.11 -30.09
N HIS A 370 35.54 2.50 -31.30
CA HIS A 370 35.77 3.90 -31.64
C HIS A 370 34.47 4.75 -31.64
N ALA A 371 33.30 4.14 -31.87
CA ALA A 371 32.01 4.84 -31.96
C ALA A 371 31.36 5.10 -30.57
N ALA A 372 32.08 5.79 -29.69
CA ALA A 372 31.82 5.99 -28.26
C ALA A 372 30.32 6.17 -27.84
N PRO A 373 29.64 5.12 -27.33
CA PRO A 373 28.21 5.17 -27.04
C PRO A 373 27.95 5.30 -25.52
N GLY A 374 27.82 6.54 -25.04
CA GLY A 374 27.56 6.84 -23.61
C GLY A 374 26.64 8.03 -23.33
N LEU A 375 26.93 9.20 -23.93
CA LEU A 375 26.29 10.47 -23.56
C LEU A 375 24.76 10.51 -23.81
N GLU A 376 24.29 9.81 -24.86
CA GLU A 376 22.94 9.98 -25.40
C GLU A 376 21.83 9.36 -24.53
N ARG A 377 22.11 8.26 -23.79
CA ARG A 377 21.12 7.66 -22.89
C ARG A 377 20.91 8.51 -21.64
N ASN A 378 21.98 9.13 -21.13
CA ASN A 378 21.89 10.09 -20.02
C ASN A 378 21.09 11.33 -20.43
N LEU A 379 21.28 11.80 -21.67
CA LEU A 379 20.50 12.91 -22.22
C LEU A 379 19.00 12.56 -22.28
N ALA A 380 18.64 11.37 -22.78
CA ALA A 380 17.24 10.91 -22.80
C ALA A 380 16.62 10.89 -21.38
N PHE A 381 17.30 10.29 -20.39
CA PHE A 381 16.80 10.32 -19.01
C PHE A 381 16.68 11.74 -18.43
N SER A 382 17.62 12.64 -18.75
CA SER A 382 17.52 14.04 -18.29
C SER A 382 16.34 14.80 -18.92
N VAL A 383 15.96 14.51 -20.16
CA VAL A 383 14.77 15.08 -20.80
C VAL A 383 13.49 14.60 -20.10
N PHE A 384 13.39 13.31 -19.77
CA PHE A 384 12.23 12.79 -19.04
C PHE A 384 12.14 13.29 -17.59
N LEU A 385 13.29 13.51 -16.92
CA LEU A 385 13.32 14.15 -15.61
C LEU A 385 12.86 15.62 -15.67
N LEU A 386 13.28 16.37 -16.70
CA LEU A 386 12.79 17.74 -16.94
C LEU A 386 11.27 17.77 -17.25
N ILE A 387 10.74 16.77 -17.96
CA ILE A 387 9.30 16.62 -18.21
C ILE A 387 8.54 16.37 -16.89
N GLY A 388 9.04 15.51 -16.00
CA GLY A 388 8.42 15.30 -14.69
C GLY A 388 8.43 16.54 -13.79
N VAL A 389 9.53 17.31 -13.82
CA VAL A 389 9.57 18.63 -13.16
C VAL A 389 8.57 19.61 -13.79
N ALA A 390 8.41 19.60 -15.12
CA ALA A 390 7.43 20.44 -15.81
C ALA A 390 5.98 20.09 -15.41
N TYR A 391 5.59 18.80 -15.41
CA TYR A 391 4.28 18.39 -14.89
C TYR A 391 4.10 18.84 -13.43
N ALA A 392 5.06 18.57 -12.54
CA ALA A 392 4.97 18.96 -11.14
C ALA A 392 4.77 20.48 -10.94
N VAL A 393 5.49 21.31 -11.70
CA VAL A 393 5.33 22.78 -11.66
C VAL A 393 3.97 23.22 -12.21
N PHE A 394 3.49 22.65 -13.31
CA PHE A 394 2.19 23.01 -13.89
C PHE A 394 1.01 22.57 -13.02
N ILE A 395 1.09 21.40 -12.38
CA ILE A 395 0.09 20.93 -11.41
C ILE A 395 0.09 21.85 -10.17
N TRP A 396 1.28 22.20 -9.64
CA TRP A 396 1.39 23.15 -8.53
C TRP A 396 0.82 24.54 -8.88
N GLN A 397 1.03 25.00 -10.11
CA GLN A 397 0.43 26.24 -10.64
C GLN A 397 -1.03 26.12 -11.06
N HIS A 398 -1.70 24.98 -10.82
CA HIS A 398 -3.10 24.72 -11.17
C HIS A 398 -3.39 24.89 -12.68
N MET A 399 -2.39 24.60 -13.53
CA MET A 399 -2.49 24.60 -15.00
C MET A 399 -2.47 23.18 -15.60
N HIS A 400 -2.55 22.14 -14.76
CA HIS A 400 -2.77 20.76 -15.17
C HIS A 400 -3.61 20.04 -14.10
N PRO A 401 -4.59 19.20 -14.48
CA PRO A 401 -5.41 18.48 -13.51
C PRO A 401 -4.60 17.46 -12.70
N THR A 402 -5.05 17.23 -11.47
CA THR A 402 -4.58 16.17 -10.58
C THR A 402 -5.28 14.83 -10.89
N LEU A 403 -4.66 13.71 -10.51
CA LEU A 403 -5.26 12.37 -10.65
C LEU A 403 -6.61 12.23 -9.92
N THR A 404 -6.82 12.99 -8.85
CA THR A 404 -8.07 13.05 -8.09
C THR A 404 -8.57 14.49 -7.98
N TRP A 405 -9.85 14.67 -7.67
CA TRP A 405 -10.45 15.97 -7.36
C TRP A 405 -10.06 16.55 -5.99
N LYS A 406 -9.18 15.88 -5.24
CA LYS A 406 -8.71 16.35 -3.92
C LYS A 406 -7.76 17.55 -4.10
N PRO A 407 -7.73 18.53 -3.18
CA PRO A 407 -6.86 19.70 -3.29
C PRO A 407 -5.37 19.28 -3.38
N PRO A 408 -4.54 20.02 -4.14
CA PRO A 408 -3.19 19.58 -4.50
C PRO A 408 -2.22 19.59 -3.31
N SER A 409 -2.11 18.45 -2.62
CA SER A 409 -1.08 18.19 -1.62
C SER A 409 0.27 17.85 -2.28
N PRO A 410 1.42 18.09 -1.62
CA PRO A 410 2.73 17.74 -2.16
C PRO A 410 2.86 16.29 -2.69
N PRO A 411 2.36 15.23 -2.01
CA PRO A 411 2.41 13.88 -2.57
C PRO A 411 1.45 13.66 -3.76
N LEU A 412 0.28 14.33 -3.80
CA LEU A 412 -0.62 14.24 -4.95
C LEU A 412 -0.01 14.90 -6.21
N ILE A 413 0.68 16.03 -6.03
CA ILE A 413 1.47 16.69 -7.09
C ILE A 413 2.57 15.74 -7.60
N PHE A 414 3.33 15.14 -6.68
CA PHE A 414 4.40 14.20 -7.01
C PHE A 414 3.88 12.98 -7.79
N TRP A 415 2.86 12.28 -7.27
CA TRP A 415 2.31 11.08 -7.91
C TRP A 415 1.65 11.38 -9.26
N THR A 416 0.89 12.48 -9.38
CA THR A 416 0.31 12.91 -10.67
C THR A 416 1.42 13.16 -11.69
N ALA A 417 2.47 13.91 -11.32
CA ALA A 417 3.61 14.16 -12.21
C ALA A 417 4.38 12.88 -12.57
N THR A 418 4.54 11.93 -11.63
CA THR A 418 5.17 10.63 -11.88
C THR A 418 4.36 9.77 -12.84
N VAL A 419 3.04 9.67 -12.66
CA VAL A 419 2.14 8.91 -13.55
C VAL A 419 2.13 9.52 -14.95
N GLU A 420 2.05 10.85 -15.08
CA GLU A 420 2.07 11.52 -16.39
C GLU A 420 3.42 11.40 -17.12
N THR A 421 4.52 11.45 -16.36
CA THR A 421 5.85 11.15 -16.89
C THR A 421 5.98 9.68 -17.32
N LEU A 422 5.37 8.74 -16.60
CA LEU A 422 5.38 7.32 -16.93
C LEU A 422 4.51 7.00 -18.15
N LYS A 423 3.30 7.60 -18.26
CA LYS A 423 2.44 7.60 -19.46
C LYS A 423 3.24 8.09 -20.67
N THR A 424 3.90 9.24 -20.54
CA THR A 424 4.78 9.80 -21.58
C THR A 424 5.98 8.88 -21.89
N ALA A 425 6.59 8.23 -20.90
CA ALA A 425 7.69 7.28 -21.11
C ALA A 425 7.24 5.97 -21.80
N SER A 426 6.03 5.49 -21.52
CA SER A 426 5.42 4.33 -22.17
C SER A 426 5.04 4.60 -23.62
N LEU A 427 4.68 5.85 -23.97
CA LEU A 427 4.43 6.25 -25.35
C LEU A 427 5.73 6.44 -26.15
N PHE A 428 6.73 7.11 -25.58
CA PHE A 428 7.92 7.54 -26.33
C PHE A 428 9.17 6.72 -25.99
N LEU A 429 9.59 6.67 -24.73
CA LEU A 429 10.90 6.17 -24.34
C LEU A 429 11.02 4.65 -24.51
N PHE A 430 10.09 3.87 -23.95
CA PHE A 430 10.19 2.41 -23.95
C PHE A 430 10.02 1.79 -25.36
N PRO A 431 9.04 2.20 -26.20
CA PRO A 431 8.89 1.62 -27.54
C PRO A 431 10.08 1.93 -28.45
N ILE A 432 10.56 3.19 -28.47
CA ILE A 432 11.72 3.58 -29.29
C ILE A 432 12.99 2.88 -28.80
N THR A 433 13.27 2.85 -27.50
CA THR A 433 14.50 2.22 -27.00
C THR A 433 14.50 0.71 -27.21
N ALA A 434 13.37 0.03 -27.06
CA ALA A 434 13.25 -1.40 -27.32
C ALA A 434 13.38 -1.73 -28.81
N VAL A 435 12.73 -0.98 -29.71
CA VAL A 435 12.88 -1.18 -31.16
C VAL A 435 14.30 -0.90 -31.63
N MET A 436 14.97 0.12 -31.09
CA MET A 436 16.37 0.40 -31.40
C MET A 436 17.32 -0.68 -30.85
N TYR A 437 17.03 -1.23 -29.67
CA TYR A 437 17.81 -2.35 -29.10
C TYR A 437 17.62 -3.64 -29.91
N TRP A 438 16.38 -3.98 -30.26
CA TRP A 438 16.06 -5.12 -31.13
C TRP A 438 16.69 -4.97 -32.53
N ARG A 439 16.66 -3.76 -33.10
CA ARG A 439 17.32 -3.47 -34.39
C ARG A 439 18.85 -3.63 -34.29
N PHE A 440 19.46 -3.23 -33.18
CA PHE A 440 20.88 -3.46 -32.92
C PHE A 440 21.17 -4.98 -32.85
N PHE A 441 20.47 -5.71 -31.99
CA PHE A 441 20.56 -7.17 -31.87
C PHE A 441 20.41 -7.90 -33.22
N LEU A 442 19.43 -7.51 -34.06
CA LEU A 442 19.25 -8.10 -35.39
C LEU A 442 20.34 -7.77 -36.41
N VAL A 443 21.09 -6.68 -36.24
CA VAL A 443 22.26 -6.37 -37.09
C VAL A 443 23.42 -7.26 -36.68
N ASP A 444 23.76 -7.29 -35.38
CA ASP A 444 24.83 -8.14 -34.83
C ASP A 444 24.59 -9.62 -35.20
N HIS A 445 23.37 -10.13 -35.00
CA HIS A 445 23.06 -11.53 -35.30
C HIS A 445 23.04 -11.87 -36.80
N GLN A 446 22.91 -10.89 -37.69
CA GLN A 446 23.03 -11.09 -39.15
C GLN A 446 24.49 -11.12 -39.61
N VAL A 447 25.42 -10.48 -38.89
CA VAL A 447 26.87 -10.69 -39.08
C VAL A 447 27.24 -12.13 -38.70
N HIS A 448 26.72 -12.62 -37.57
CA HIS A 448 26.98 -13.98 -37.07
C HIS A 448 26.57 -15.13 -38.02
N ARG A 449 25.69 -14.91 -39.00
CA ARG A 449 25.28 -15.94 -39.98
C ARG A 449 26.14 -15.99 -41.26
N GLY A 450 27.39 -15.51 -41.21
CA GLY A 450 28.48 -15.75 -42.19
C GLY A 450 28.32 -15.17 -43.61
N THR A 451 27.09 -14.89 -44.04
CA THR A 451 26.69 -14.51 -45.41
C THR A 451 26.99 -13.05 -45.79
N SER A 452 27.89 -12.39 -45.06
CA SER A 452 28.20 -10.97 -45.26
C SER A 452 29.69 -10.60 -45.31
N ALA A 453 30.61 -11.51 -45.01
CA ALA A 453 32.06 -11.25 -45.07
C ALA A 453 32.61 -11.17 -46.51
N LEU A 454 31.97 -11.85 -47.48
CA LEU A 454 32.49 -12.05 -48.85
C LEU A 454 31.85 -11.18 -49.95
N LEU A 455 30.90 -10.30 -49.61
CA LEU A 455 30.14 -9.54 -50.63
C LEU A 455 30.20 -8.03 -50.41
N SER A 456 30.69 -7.32 -51.44
CA SER A 456 30.83 -5.87 -51.41
C SER A 456 29.47 -5.15 -51.26
N PRO A 457 29.43 -3.96 -50.63
CA PRO A 457 28.19 -3.19 -50.48
C PRO A 457 27.48 -2.88 -51.81
N ARG A 458 28.23 -2.79 -52.93
CA ARG A 458 27.67 -2.57 -54.28
C ARG A 458 26.92 -3.79 -54.81
N GLN A 459 27.50 -4.99 -54.74
CA GLN A 459 26.83 -6.23 -55.20
C GLN A 459 25.60 -6.60 -54.36
N ARG A 460 25.56 -6.15 -53.09
CA ARG A 460 24.44 -6.38 -52.18
C ARG A 460 23.11 -5.77 -52.65
N TRP A 461 23.16 -4.73 -53.49
CA TRP A 461 21.99 -4.05 -54.06
C TRP A 461 21.55 -4.58 -55.42
N THR A 462 22.46 -5.09 -56.27
CA THR A 462 22.14 -5.49 -57.64
C THR A 462 21.49 -6.87 -57.74
N ASN A 463 21.80 -7.77 -56.81
CA ASN A 463 21.47 -9.20 -56.95
C ASN A 463 20.25 -9.66 -56.12
N MET A 464 19.48 -8.74 -55.51
CA MET A 464 18.23 -9.08 -54.82
C MET A 464 17.01 -8.78 -55.70
N VAL A 465 16.35 -9.85 -56.17
CA VAL A 465 15.05 -9.78 -56.87
C VAL A 465 14.05 -8.95 -56.04
N PRO A 466 13.36 -7.94 -56.62
CA PRO A 466 12.58 -6.95 -55.85
C PRO A 466 11.49 -7.56 -54.95
N LEU A 467 10.87 -8.67 -55.36
CA LEU A 467 9.91 -9.43 -54.55
C LEU A 467 10.49 -9.97 -53.22
N ARG A 468 11.79 -10.26 -53.16
CA ARG A 468 12.46 -10.68 -51.92
C ARG A 468 12.83 -9.49 -51.03
N LEU A 469 12.92 -8.29 -51.60
CA LEU A 469 13.19 -7.06 -50.86
C LEU A 469 11.92 -6.56 -50.16
N SER A 470 10.79 -6.50 -50.86
CA SER A 470 9.50 -6.08 -50.29
C SER A 470 9.06 -6.98 -49.13
N TYR A 471 9.14 -8.31 -49.27
CA TYR A 471 8.82 -9.25 -48.19
C TYR A 471 9.71 -9.04 -46.94
N ARG A 472 11.00 -8.77 -47.12
CA ARG A 472 11.92 -8.49 -46.00
C ARG A 472 11.59 -7.16 -45.31
N ILE A 473 11.31 -6.11 -46.06
CA ILE A 473 10.92 -4.80 -45.51
C ILE A 473 9.61 -4.93 -44.74
N LEU A 474 8.59 -5.54 -45.33
CA LEU A 474 7.29 -5.79 -44.71
C LEU A 474 7.43 -6.61 -43.41
N SER A 475 8.24 -7.69 -43.43
CA SER A 475 8.49 -8.50 -42.24
C SER A 475 9.17 -7.72 -41.11
N GLN A 476 10.09 -6.79 -41.43
CA GLN A 476 10.71 -5.92 -40.41
C GLN A 476 9.73 -4.87 -39.89
N VAL A 477 8.91 -4.25 -40.75
CA VAL A 477 7.89 -3.27 -40.33
C VAL A 477 6.86 -3.93 -39.40
N ILE A 478 6.37 -5.13 -39.74
CA ILE A 478 5.45 -5.89 -38.87
C ILE A 478 6.11 -6.18 -37.50
N ARG A 479 7.38 -6.60 -37.47
CA ARG A 479 8.10 -6.84 -36.20
C ARG A 479 8.26 -5.57 -35.37
N ILE A 480 8.55 -4.43 -36.00
CA ILE A 480 8.64 -3.12 -35.33
C ILE A 480 7.28 -2.76 -34.72
N ILE A 481 6.18 -2.91 -35.47
CA ILE A 481 4.81 -2.66 -34.99
C ILE A 481 4.47 -3.57 -33.80
N CYS A 482 4.74 -4.87 -33.89
CA CYS A 482 4.48 -5.81 -32.79
C CYS A 482 5.30 -5.47 -31.53
N ILE A 483 6.61 -5.20 -31.66
CA ILE A 483 7.48 -4.91 -30.51
C ILE A 483 7.15 -3.55 -29.88
N ALA A 484 6.97 -2.51 -30.69
CA ALA A 484 6.57 -1.19 -30.19
C ALA A 484 5.18 -1.24 -29.56
N GLY A 485 4.22 -1.92 -30.19
CA GLY A 485 2.84 -2.04 -29.71
C GLY A 485 2.73 -2.81 -28.40
N VAL A 486 3.39 -3.97 -28.29
CA VAL A 486 3.41 -4.75 -27.04
C VAL A 486 4.07 -3.97 -25.90
N ILE A 487 5.16 -3.25 -26.16
CA ILE A 487 5.90 -2.54 -25.10
C ILE A 487 5.20 -1.23 -24.71
N ALA A 488 4.59 -0.52 -25.67
CA ALA A 488 3.69 0.60 -25.37
C ALA A 488 2.49 0.12 -24.54
N LEU A 489 1.82 -0.96 -24.94
CA LEU A 489 0.64 -1.48 -24.26
C LEU A 489 0.97 -2.02 -22.85
N LEU A 490 2.08 -2.72 -22.66
CA LEU A 490 2.53 -3.15 -21.32
C LEU A 490 2.82 -1.94 -20.41
N GLY A 491 3.49 -0.91 -20.94
CA GLY A 491 3.73 0.33 -20.20
C GLY A 491 2.42 1.05 -19.84
N LEU A 492 1.50 1.16 -20.80
CA LEU A 492 0.22 1.87 -20.64
C LEU A 492 -0.76 1.14 -19.72
N VAL A 493 -0.78 -0.20 -19.74
CA VAL A 493 -1.52 -1.00 -18.74
C VAL A 493 -0.88 -0.88 -17.36
N GLY A 494 0.45 -0.80 -17.28
CA GLY A 494 1.17 -0.47 -16.05
C GLY A 494 0.80 0.90 -15.49
N THR A 495 0.70 1.94 -16.33
CA THR A 495 0.23 3.27 -15.90
C THR A 495 -1.25 3.25 -15.53
N ALA A 496 -2.11 2.55 -16.27
CA ALA A 496 -3.52 2.40 -15.91
C ALA A 496 -3.70 1.78 -14.51
N PHE A 497 -2.91 0.74 -14.21
CA PHE A 497 -2.92 0.08 -12.92
C PHE A 497 -2.43 1.02 -11.81
N LEU A 498 -1.29 1.71 -12.03
CA LEU A 498 -0.74 2.66 -11.06
C LEU A 498 -1.70 3.85 -10.80
N SER A 499 -2.35 4.38 -11.85
CA SER A 499 -3.41 5.39 -11.70
C SER A 499 -4.59 4.86 -10.89
N SER A 500 -5.00 3.60 -11.11
CA SER A 500 -6.06 2.97 -10.32
C SER A 500 -5.67 2.84 -8.84
N VAL A 501 -4.43 2.43 -8.53
CA VAL A 501 -3.91 2.33 -7.15
C VAL A 501 -3.85 3.70 -6.45
N VAL A 502 -3.41 4.75 -7.14
CA VAL A 502 -3.28 6.11 -6.56
C VAL A 502 -4.63 6.81 -6.34
N ILE A 503 -5.66 6.46 -7.12
CA ILE A 503 -6.98 7.10 -7.07
C ILE A 503 -7.91 6.39 -6.09
N SER A 504 -7.93 5.05 -6.12
CA SER A 504 -8.92 4.24 -5.40
C SER A 504 -8.63 4.20 -3.90
N GLU A 505 -9.66 4.12 -3.07
CA GLU A 505 -9.51 3.98 -1.61
C GLU A 505 -9.53 2.50 -1.18
N ASP A 506 -10.47 1.71 -1.71
CA ASP A 506 -10.66 0.28 -1.42
C ASP A 506 -10.08 -0.66 -2.50
N LYS A 507 -9.77 -1.92 -2.12
CA LYS A 507 -9.55 -3.04 -3.05
C LYS A 507 -10.69 -3.19 -4.08
N ARG A 508 -11.95 -2.95 -3.68
CA ARG A 508 -13.13 -3.02 -4.57
C ARG A 508 -13.14 -1.90 -5.60
N GLU A 509 -12.79 -0.69 -5.18
CA GLU A 509 -12.76 0.47 -6.06
C GLU A 509 -11.59 0.36 -7.06
N LEU A 510 -10.45 -0.19 -6.65
CA LEU A 510 -9.33 -0.51 -7.54
C LEU A 510 -9.76 -1.39 -8.72
N PHE A 511 -10.51 -2.47 -8.48
CA PHE A 511 -11.03 -3.32 -9.56
C PHE A 511 -12.14 -2.65 -10.38
N PHE A 512 -12.89 -1.72 -9.78
CA PHE A 512 -13.90 -0.92 -10.48
C PHE A 512 -13.25 0.05 -11.47
N ASN A 513 -12.33 0.89 -10.99
CA ASN A 513 -11.61 1.90 -11.77
C ASN A 513 -10.73 1.27 -12.87
N PHE A 514 -10.10 0.13 -12.59
CA PHE A 514 -9.25 -0.58 -13.55
C PHE A 514 -10.05 -1.26 -14.69
N LEU A 515 -11.19 -1.92 -14.38
CA LEU A 515 -11.87 -2.84 -15.32
C LEU A 515 -13.38 -2.68 -15.51
N ARG A 516 -14.12 -2.01 -14.61
CA ARG A 516 -15.60 -2.00 -14.62
C ARG A 516 -16.25 -0.62 -14.73
N GLN A 517 -15.50 0.47 -14.63
CA GLN A 517 -16.00 1.81 -14.96
C GLN A 517 -16.50 1.89 -16.42
N PRO A 518 -17.39 2.85 -16.77
CA PRO A 518 -17.82 3.08 -18.15
C PRO A 518 -16.67 3.42 -19.11
N VAL A 519 -15.62 4.07 -18.59
CA VAL A 519 -14.33 4.28 -19.26
C VAL A 519 -13.26 3.65 -18.36
N PRO A 520 -13.02 2.32 -18.46
CA PRO A 520 -12.09 1.63 -17.57
C PRO A 520 -10.64 1.97 -17.95
N PHE A 521 -9.80 2.24 -16.95
CA PHE A 521 -8.46 2.78 -17.20
C PHE A 521 -7.60 1.90 -18.12
N VAL A 522 -7.75 0.57 -18.07
CA VAL A 522 -7.07 -0.35 -19.00
C VAL A 522 -7.30 0.02 -20.46
N LEU A 523 -8.56 0.27 -20.85
CA LEU A 523 -8.90 0.59 -22.23
C LEU A 523 -8.51 2.03 -22.59
N TYR A 524 -8.74 2.98 -21.68
CA TYR A 524 -8.38 4.38 -21.86
C TYR A 524 -6.87 4.53 -22.15
N TYR A 525 -6.00 4.04 -21.25
CA TYR A 525 -4.56 4.15 -21.46
C TYR A 525 -4.08 3.29 -22.63
N ALA A 526 -4.55 2.05 -22.80
CA ALA A 526 -4.12 1.20 -23.91
C ALA A 526 -4.47 1.77 -25.30
N SER A 527 -5.53 2.59 -25.40
CA SER A 527 -5.92 3.25 -26.65
C SER A 527 -4.85 4.20 -27.21
N TYR A 528 -3.92 4.69 -26.38
CA TYR A 528 -2.78 5.52 -26.81
C TYR A 528 -1.60 4.73 -27.39
N ALA A 529 -1.58 3.39 -27.29
CA ALA A 529 -0.49 2.55 -27.81
C ALA A 529 -0.12 2.77 -29.31
N PRO A 530 -1.06 3.12 -30.23
CA PRO A 530 -0.71 3.45 -31.62
C PRO A 530 0.25 4.63 -31.76
N ILE A 531 0.25 5.59 -30.83
CA ILE A 531 1.20 6.71 -30.84
C ILE A 531 2.64 6.18 -30.71
N GLY A 532 2.89 5.28 -29.76
CA GLY A 532 4.22 4.69 -29.57
C GLY A 532 4.70 3.82 -30.73
N VAL A 533 3.77 3.16 -31.43
CA VAL A 533 4.05 2.46 -32.70
C VAL A 533 4.49 3.45 -33.79
N VAL A 534 3.76 4.55 -33.96
CA VAL A 534 4.11 5.60 -34.93
C VAL A 534 5.46 6.24 -34.61
N GLN A 535 5.74 6.54 -33.35
CA GLN A 535 7.03 7.09 -32.92
C GLN A 535 8.20 6.13 -33.20
N ALA A 536 8.04 4.83 -32.93
CA ALA A 536 9.06 3.85 -33.26
C ALA A 536 9.30 3.74 -34.78
N LEU A 537 8.25 3.82 -35.60
CA LEU A 537 8.36 3.83 -37.07
C LEU A 537 9.09 5.08 -37.59
N PHE A 538 8.73 6.28 -37.13
CA PHE A 538 9.45 7.51 -37.50
C PHE A 538 10.91 7.49 -37.06
N ALA A 539 11.20 7.04 -35.84
CA ALA A 539 12.57 6.93 -35.35
C ALA A 539 13.43 5.98 -36.20
N VAL A 540 12.91 4.80 -36.59
CA VAL A 540 13.63 3.88 -37.48
C VAL A 540 13.79 4.46 -38.89
N PHE A 541 12.73 5.04 -39.46
CA PHE A 541 12.76 5.66 -40.78
C PHE A 541 13.83 6.76 -40.90
N VAL A 542 13.94 7.63 -39.90
CA VAL A 542 14.96 8.69 -39.85
C VAL A 542 16.37 8.11 -39.75
N VAL A 543 16.59 7.06 -38.95
CA VAL A 543 17.93 6.42 -38.85
C VAL A 543 18.33 5.74 -40.16
N GLU A 544 17.43 5.09 -40.89
CA GLU A 544 17.76 4.50 -42.20
C GLU A 544 17.94 5.56 -43.30
N TRP A 545 17.13 6.63 -43.31
CA TRP A 545 17.31 7.74 -44.25
C TRP A 545 18.64 8.46 -43.99
N ALA A 546 18.97 8.76 -42.74
CA ALA A 546 20.25 9.39 -42.38
C ALA A 546 21.47 8.51 -42.73
N ARG A 547 21.32 7.17 -42.79
CA ARG A 547 22.36 6.24 -43.27
C ARG A 547 22.55 6.26 -44.79
N SER A 548 21.56 6.70 -45.57
CA SER A 548 21.64 6.79 -47.05
C SER A 548 22.89 7.57 -47.52
N PRO A 549 23.55 7.18 -48.62
CA PRO A 549 24.78 7.83 -49.08
C PRO A 549 24.57 9.20 -49.76
N LYS A 550 23.32 9.66 -49.92
CA LYS A 550 23.02 11.01 -50.45
C LYS A 550 23.10 12.06 -49.33
N PRO A 551 23.66 13.26 -49.57
CA PRO A 551 23.70 14.32 -48.56
C PRO A 551 22.28 14.76 -48.19
N THR A 552 21.94 14.68 -46.90
CA THR A 552 20.62 15.07 -46.39
C THR A 552 20.55 16.57 -46.18
N ARG A 553 19.70 17.28 -46.93
CA ARG A 553 19.40 18.70 -46.67
C ARG A 553 18.65 18.83 -45.34
N SER A 554 19.19 19.61 -44.40
CA SER A 554 18.67 19.75 -43.03
C SER A 554 17.17 20.10 -42.96
N GLY A 555 16.70 20.94 -43.89
CA GLY A 555 15.28 21.30 -43.99
C GLY A 555 14.33 20.11 -44.17
N ALA A 556 14.75 19.03 -44.83
CA ALA A 556 13.92 17.84 -44.99
C ALA A 556 13.71 17.08 -43.66
N ILE A 557 14.71 17.09 -42.77
CA ILE A 557 14.57 16.52 -41.41
C ILE A 557 13.60 17.35 -40.59
N ILE A 558 13.65 18.69 -40.71
CA ILE A 558 12.69 19.59 -40.06
C ILE A 558 11.25 19.30 -40.56
N THR A 559 11.06 19.10 -41.87
CA THR A 559 9.74 18.70 -42.41
C THR A 559 9.25 17.37 -41.83
N VAL A 560 10.12 16.35 -41.72
CA VAL A 560 9.77 15.06 -41.09
C VAL A 560 9.44 15.23 -39.60
N ALA A 561 10.18 16.06 -38.88
CA ALA A 561 9.96 16.33 -37.46
C ALA A 561 8.61 17.02 -37.21
N VAL A 562 8.25 17.99 -38.06
CA VAL A 562 6.94 18.67 -38.04
C VAL A 562 5.81 17.69 -38.41
N ILE A 563 5.98 16.86 -39.44
CA ILE A 563 4.98 15.83 -39.80
C ILE A 563 4.78 14.83 -38.63
N ASN A 564 5.86 14.39 -37.98
CA ASN A 564 5.77 13.48 -36.83
C ASN A 564 5.01 14.12 -35.66
N ALA A 565 5.25 15.40 -35.37
CA ALA A 565 4.52 16.15 -34.35
C ALA A 565 3.02 16.29 -34.70
N LEU A 566 2.70 16.72 -35.92
CA LEU A 566 1.30 16.87 -36.38
C LEU A 566 0.52 15.55 -36.36
N VAL A 567 1.13 14.44 -36.80
CA VAL A 567 0.50 13.10 -36.73
C VAL A 567 0.28 12.66 -35.28
N THR A 568 1.21 12.98 -34.37
CA THR A 568 1.06 12.67 -32.94
C THR A 568 -0.09 13.44 -32.31
N VAL A 569 -0.16 14.76 -32.54
CA VAL A 569 -1.24 15.61 -32.03
C VAL A 569 -2.59 15.18 -32.61
N ALA A 570 -2.66 14.85 -33.90
CA ALA A 570 -3.90 14.36 -34.52
C ALA A 570 -4.37 13.01 -33.94
N LEU A 571 -3.45 12.09 -33.64
CA LEU A 571 -3.78 10.82 -32.98
C LEU A 571 -4.23 11.02 -31.54
N TYR A 572 -3.51 11.83 -30.76
CA TYR A 572 -3.88 12.15 -29.38
C TYR A 572 -5.26 12.82 -29.31
N TYR A 573 -5.49 13.87 -30.11
CA TYR A 573 -6.78 14.54 -30.24
C TYR A 573 -7.91 13.58 -30.61
N GLY A 574 -7.70 12.72 -31.62
CA GLY A 574 -8.69 11.74 -32.06
C GLY A 574 -9.05 10.71 -30.98
N ILE A 575 -8.08 10.32 -30.15
CA ILE A 575 -8.30 9.42 -29.01
C ILE A 575 -9.04 10.14 -27.88
N THR A 576 -8.61 11.34 -27.49
CA THR A 576 -9.29 12.12 -26.44
C THR A 576 -10.73 12.45 -26.80
N ALA A 577 -10.99 12.82 -28.06
CA ALA A 577 -12.33 13.14 -28.55
C ALA A 577 -13.24 11.90 -28.66
N ALA A 578 -12.68 10.73 -28.98
CA ALA A 578 -13.44 9.48 -28.96
C ALA A 578 -13.87 9.10 -27.52
N TRP A 579 -12.99 9.31 -26.54
CA TRP A 579 -13.31 9.03 -25.13
C TRP A 579 -14.26 10.04 -24.50
N SER A 580 -14.18 11.34 -24.82
CA SER A 580 -15.15 12.32 -24.31
C SER A 580 -16.57 12.04 -24.84
N LEU A 581 -16.70 11.75 -26.15
CA LEU A 581 -17.97 11.31 -26.74
C LEU A 581 -18.51 10.02 -26.09
N SER A 582 -17.63 9.08 -25.74
CA SER A 582 -18.03 7.85 -25.03
C SER A 582 -18.45 8.08 -23.58
N TRP A 583 -17.88 9.08 -22.92
CA TRP A 583 -18.20 9.44 -21.53
C TRP A 583 -19.57 10.13 -21.44
N ASP A 584 -19.83 11.11 -22.32
CA ASP A 584 -21.11 11.82 -22.40
C ASP A 584 -22.27 10.86 -22.72
N ALA A 585 -22.04 9.94 -23.67
CA ALA A 585 -22.99 8.89 -24.02
C ALA A 585 -23.28 7.93 -22.84
N ALA A 586 -22.28 7.61 -22.02
CA ALA A 586 -22.43 6.74 -20.85
C ALA A 586 -23.19 7.41 -19.69
N GLN A 587 -23.11 8.74 -19.55
CA GLN A 587 -23.86 9.48 -18.52
C GLN A 587 -25.30 9.85 -18.94
N GLY A 588 -25.71 9.58 -20.18
CA GLY A 588 -27.04 9.92 -20.70
C GLY A 588 -27.27 11.44 -20.82
N LYS A 589 -26.22 12.25 -20.75
CA LYS A 589 -26.27 13.72 -20.82
C LYS A 589 -25.63 14.22 -22.11
N TYR A 590 -26.45 14.62 -23.07
CA TYR A 590 -25.99 15.40 -24.23
C TYR A 590 -25.75 16.87 -23.81
N ALA A 591 -24.70 17.13 -23.02
CA ALA A 591 -24.48 18.44 -22.41
C ALA A 591 -22.98 18.78 -22.27
N THR A 592 -22.37 19.19 -23.39
CA THR A 592 -21.35 20.26 -23.47
C THR A 592 -20.37 20.40 -22.29
N TYR A 593 -19.31 19.60 -22.28
CA TYR A 593 -18.04 19.99 -21.65
C TYR A 593 -17.38 21.12 -22.46
N SER A 594 -17.89 22.34 -22.27
CA SER A 594 -17.40 23.53 -22.97
C SER A 594 -17.10 24.66 -22.00
N CYS A 595 -15.87 25.17 -22.08
CA CYS A 595 -15.40 26.41 -21.45
C CYS A 595 -16.23 27.66 -21.87
N THR A 596 -17.19 27.52 -22.80
CA THR A 596 -18.14 28.53 -23.25
C THR A 596 -19.50 28.36 -22.57
N GLN A 597 -19.75 29.09 -21.48
CA GLN A 597 -21.12 29.27 -20.95
C GLN A 597 -21.88 30.32 -21.79
N SER A 598 -22.14 29.99 -23.05
CA SER A 598 -22.96 30.78 -23.99
C SER A 598 -23.45 29.89 -25.13
N ASP A 599 -24.76 29.88 -25.38
CA ASP A 599 -25.40 28.95 -26.31
C ASP A 599 -24.88 29.04 -27.75
N MET A 600 -24.26 27.97 -28.25
CA MET A 600 -24.36 27.60 -29.67
C MET A 600 -24.05 26.12 -29.91
N VAL A 601 -25.04 25.40 -30.43
CA VAL A 601 -24.85 24.08 -31.03
C VAL A 601 -24.27 24.28 -32.43
N TYR A 602 -23.01 23.88 -32.64
CA TYR A 602 -22.50 23.11 -33.80
C TYR A 602 -20.98 22.95 -33.66
N GLY A 603 -20.47 21.72 -33.83
CA GLY A 603 -19.11 21.36 -33.42
C GLY A 603 -18.03 21.59 -34.47
N GLU A 604 -17.57 22.83 -34.65
CA GLU A 604 -16.47 23.15 -35.57
C GLU A 604 -15.34 23.98 -34.90
N TYR A 605 -14.09 23.48 -35.01
CA TYR A 605 -12.81 24.18 -34.78
C TYR A 605 -12.36 24.61 -33.35
N TYR A 606 -12.52 23.74 -32.35
CA TYR A 606 -11.96 23.87 -30.98
C TYR A 606 -10.55 24.50 -30.87
N LEU A 607 -9.60 24.08 -31.72
CA LEU A 607 -8.17 24.37 -31.54
C LEU A 607 -7.74 25.82 -31.93
N PHE A 608 -8.52 26.50 -32.77
CA PHE A 608 -8.26 27.91 -33.12
C PHE A 608 -9.00 28.87 -32.18
N ASP A 609 -10.25 28.54 -31.85
CA ASP A 609 -11.09 29.35 -30.96
C ASP A 609 -10.48 29.46 -29.54
N PHE A 610 -9.78 28.41 -29.09
CA PHE A 610 -8.96 28.40 -27.87
C PHE A 610 -7.97 29.58 -27.78
N PHE A 611 -7.16 29.81 -28.82
CA PHE A 611 -6.19 30.93 -28.82
C PHE A 611 -6.87 32.28 -29.02
N GLN A 612 -7.96 32.32 -29.80
CA GLN A 612 -8.64 33.57 -30.16
C GLN A 612 -9.42 34.16 -28.95
N ARG A 613 -10.32 33.39 -28.32
CA ARG A 613 -11.14 33.90 -27.20
C ARG A 613 -10.35 34.07 -25.89
N SER A 614 -9.23 33.36 -25.75
CA SER A 614 -8.27 33.58 -24.66
C SER A 614 -7.77 35.03 -24.63
N ALA A 615 -7.45 35.60 -25.79
CA ALA A 615 -6.95 36.98 -25.90
C ALA A 615 -8.03 38.03 -25.63
N GLU A 616 -9.30 37.72 -25.87
CA GLU A 616 -10.42 38.65 -25.77
C GLU A 616 -11.02 38.75 -24.35
N THR A 617 -10.98 37.66 -23.58
CA THR A 617 -11.71 37.56 -22.29
C THR A 617 -10.88 37.83 -21.04
N GLY A 618 -9.55 37.79 -21.13
CA GLY A 618 -8.63 38.15 -20.03
C GLY A 618 -8.64 37.27 -18.77
N LYS A 619 -9.56 36.30 -18.67
CA LYS A 619 -9.70 35.35 -17.55
C LYS A 619 -9.82 33.88 -17.96
N GLY A 620 -9.97 33.57 -19.25
CA GLY A 620 -10.30 32.21 -19.71
C GLY A 620 -9.11 31.24 -19.88
N PHE A 621 -7.89 31.74 -20.13
CA PHE A 621 -6.77 30.90 -20.60
C PHE A 621 -6.45 29.72 -19.68
N THR A 622 -6.35 29.96 -18.36
CA THR A 622 -5.98 28.93 -17.39
C THR A 622 -7.04 27.84 -17.25
N SER A 623 -8.33 28.19 -17.23
CA SER A 623 -9.42 27.22 -17.04
C SER A 623 -9.50 26.22 -18.20
N CYS A 624 -9.47 26.71 -19.44
CA CYS A 624 -9.60 25.82 -20.60
C CYS A 624 -8.30 25.04 -20.88
N PHE A 625 -7.12 25.62 -20.57
CA PHE A 625 -5.84 24.90 -20.67
C PHE A 625 -5.75 23.77 -19.63
N TYR A 626 -6.33 23.96 -18.45
CA TYR A 626 -6.48 22.93 -17.42
C TYR A 626 -7.42 21.81 -17.86
N GLU A 627 -8.67 22.12 -18.25
CA GLU A 627 -9.68 21.10 -18.59
C GLU A 627 -9.30 20.20 -19.77
N TYR A 628 -8.62 20.74 -20.80
CA TYR A 628 -8.25 19.98 -21.99
C TYR A 628 -6.80 19.45 -21.97
N PHE A 629 -6.18 19.28 -20.80
CA PHE A 629 -4.81 18.76 -20.65
C PHE A 629 -3.77 19.49 -21.54
N GLY A 630 -3.80 20.83 -21.56
CA GLY A 630 -3.03 21.64 -22.51
C GLY A 630 -1.51 21.40 -22.50
N LEU A 631 -0.96 20.90 -21.40
CA LEU A 631 0.46 20.49 -21.31
C LEU A 631 0.78 19.23 -22.12
N ASP A 632 -0.12 18.24 -22.18
CA ASP A 632 0.06 17.03 -23.02
C ASP A 632 0.25 17.44 -24.49
N TYR A 633 -0.55 18.39 -24.98
CA TYR A 633 -0.43 18.92 -26.34
C TYR A 633 0.94 19.56 -26.63
N LEU A 634 1.52 20.28 -25.66
CA LEU A 634 2.87 20.84 -25.77
C LEU A 634 3.95 19.74 -25.74
N VAL A 635 3.86 18.83 -24.77
CA VAL A 635 4.81 17.71 -24.59
C VAL A 635 4.79 16.77 -25.79
N TYR A 636 3.61 16.44 -26.31
CA TYR A 636 3.41 15.58 -27.48
C TYR A 636 3.56 16.30 -28.82
N THR A 637 3.79 17.62 -28.84
CA THR A 637 4.33 18.34 -30.01
C THR A 637 5.86 18.33 -29.98
N LEU A 638 6.48 18.58 -28.82
CA LEU A 638 7.92 18.71 -28.66
C LEU A 638 8.66 17.36 -28.73
N LEU A 639 8.13 16.30 -28.10
CA LEU A 639 8.79 14.99 -28.08
C LEU A 639 8.94 14.33 -29.47
N PRO A 640 7.92 14.24 -30.34
CA PRO A 640 8.07 13.69 -31.69
C PRO A 640 9.10 14.45 -32.53
N PHE A 641 9.18 15.77 -32.35
CA PHE A 641 10.16 16.62 -33.02
C PHE A 641 11.58 16.31 -32.53
N LEU A 642 11.79 16.27 -31.21
CA LEU A 642 13.07 15.92 -30.60
C LEU A 642 13.52 14.50 -30.94
N VAL A 643 12.61 13.52 -30.99
CA VAL A 643 12.88 12.14 -31.41
C VAL A 643 13.50 12.10 -32.81
N VAL A 644 12.93 12.83 -33.77
CA VAL A 644 13.46 12.93 -35.15
C VAL A 644 14.83 13.63 -35.15
N CYS A 645 14.99 14.73 -34.43
CA CYS A 645 16.25 15.47 -34.36
C CYS A 645 17.39 14.64 -33.74
N PHE A 646 17.15 13.94 -32.63
CA PHE A 646 18.14 13.08 -31.99
C PHE A 646 18.47 11.84 -32.83
N ALA A 647 17.47 11.21 -33.46
CA ALA A 647 17.67 10.07 -34.36
C ALA A 647 18.57 10.45 -35.56
N TRP A 648 18.37 11.64 -36.15
CA TRP A 648 19.23 12.16 -37.21
C TRP A 648 20.63 12.52 -36.71
N ALA A 649 20.75 13.28 -35.61
CA ALA A 649 22.04 13.72 -35.09
C ALA A 649 22.97 12.54 -34.72
N ARG A 650 22.42 11.49 -34.11
CA ARG A 650 23.12 10.24 -33.84
C ARG A 650 23.66 9.58 -35.12
N ALA A 651 22.84 9.51 -36.16
CA ALA A 651 23.22 8.90 -37.43
C ALA A 651 24.22 9.74 -38.24
N HIS A 652 24.21 11.06 -38.10
CA HIS A 652 25.18 11.96 -38.73
C HIS A 652 26.57 11.83 -38.09
N ARG A 653 26.63 11.81 -36.75
CA ARG A 653 27.89 11.58 -36.00
C ARG A 653 28.60 10.28 -36.39
N THR A 654 27.85 9.22 -36.74
CA THR A 654 28.45 7.95 -37.24
C THR A 654 29.00 8.01 -38.68
N LYS A 655 28.99 9.17 -39.34
CA LYS A 655 29.59 9.39 -40.67
C LYS A 655 30.78 10.35 -40.66
N GLU A 656 30.84 11.27 -39.70
CA GLU A 656 31.81 12.39 -39.70
C GLU A 656 33.13 12.06 -38.97
N THR A 657 33.33 10.82 -38.52
CA THR A 657 34.60 10.36 -37.92
C THR A 657 35.65 10.04 -39.00
N ALA A 658 35.90 11.00 -39.89
CA ALA A 658 37.15 11.15 -40.62
C ALA A 658 37.87 12.40 -40.06
N PRO A 659 39.21 12.43 -39.96
CA PRO A 659 39.90 13.41 -39.13
C PRO A 659 39.99 14.79 -39.78
N GLU A 660 39.01 15.66 -39.52
CA GLU A 660 39.10 17.10 -39.78
C GLU A 660 39.06 17.93 -38.49
N LYS A 661 39.59 19.16 -38.56
CA LYS A 661 40.16 19.88 -37.41
C LYS A 661 39.14 20.26 -36.34
N LYS A 662 39.53 20.06 -35.08
CA LYS A 662 38.95 20.73 -33.91
C LYS A 662 38.90 22.25 -34.15
N THR A 663 37.70 22.81 -34.27
CA THR A 663 37.43 24.22 -34.02
C THR A 663 36.70 24.35 -32.68
N THR A 664 37.07 25.37 -31.90
CA THR A 664 36.55 25.58 -30.54
C THR A 664 35.17 26.21 -30.58
N GLY A 665 34.13 25.42 -30.28
CA GLY A 665 32.77 25.89 -30.02
C GLY A 665 32.35 25.55 -28.59
N THR A 666 32.38 26.54 -27.70
CA THR A 666 31.86 26.45 -26.33
C THR A 666 30.33 26.71 -26.31
N ASP A 667 29.74 26.77 -25.10
CA ASP A 667 28.50 27.51 -24.84
C ASP A 667 27.16 26.95 -25.37
N ALA A 668 27.02 25.62 -25.39
CA ALA A 668 25.71 24.96 -25.34
C ALA A 668 25.47 24.22 -24.00
N ALA A 669 26.50 23.61 -23.41
CA ALA A 669 26.37 22.76 -22.21
C ALA A 669 26.31 23.52 -20.88
N LEU A 670 26.59 24.84 -20.87
CA LEU A 670 26.63 25.65 -19.65
C LEU A 670 25.24 26.13 -19.23
N ALA A 671 24.41 26.54 -20.20
CA ALA A 671 23.04 27.02 -19.97
C ALA A 671 22.16 25.98 -19.25
N ALA A 672 22.30 24.70 -19.62
CA ALA A 672 21.53 23.59 -19.04
C ALA A 672 21.84 23.31 -17.55
N LYS A 673 22.94 23.85 -16.99
CA LYS A 673 23.31 23.66 -15.58
C LYS A 673 22.89 24.82 -14.68
N ALA A 674 22.68 26.01 -15.22
CA ALA A 674 22.32 27.19 -14.43
C ALA A 674 20.87 27.13 -13.90
N ALA A 675 19.94 26.57 -14.67
CA ALA A 675 18.51 26.56 -14.33
C ALA A 675 18.15 25.69 -13.11
N ALA A 676 18.95 24.66 -12.79
CA ALA A 676 18.62 23.68 -11.74
C ALA A 676 19.01 24.12 -10.32
N ALA A 677 19.84 25.17 -10.17
CA ALA A 677 20.42 25.56 -8.88
C ALA A 677 19.63 26.65 -8.13
N ALA A 678 18.68 27.34 -8.78
CA ALA A 678 18.03 28.54 -8.25
C ALA A 678 16.73 28.28 -7.46
N ALA A 679 16.18 27.06 -7.50
CA ALA A 679 14.81 26.77 -7.06
C ALA A 679 14.67 26.23 -5.62
N LEU A 680 15.77 26.03 -4.89
CA LEU A 680 15.78 25.26 -3.62
C LEU A 680 16.14 26.11 -2.37
N ALA A 681 16.01 27.43 -2.43
CA ALA A 681 16.60 28.35 -1.44
C ALA A 681 15.64 29.31 -0.72
N LEU A 682 14.33 29.33 -1.02
CA LEU A 682 13.35 30.22 -0.39
C LEU A 682 12.03 29.51 -0.05
N SER A 683 11.97 28.82 1.10
CA SER A 683 10.71 28.24 1.62
C SER A 683 10.71 27.88 3.13
N LEU A 684 11.58 28.51 3.95
CA LEU A 684 11.64 28.25 5.41
C LEU A 684 11.86 29.53 6.24
N ALA A 685 10.76 30.20 6.65
CA ALA A 685 10.74 31.15 7.77
C ALA A 685 9.29 31.52 8.20
N SER A 686 9.04 31.56 9.53
CA SER A 686 7.82 32.08 10.20
C SER A 686 6.50 31.30 9.96
N LEU A 687 5.51 31.23 10.87
CA LEU A 687 5.20 32.04 12.07
C LEU A 687 4.79 31.19 13.32
N ALA A 688 5.08 31.73 14.50
CA ALA A 688 4.51 31.50 15.85
C ALA A 688 4.92 32.73 16.72
N PRO A 689 4.28 33.14 17.85
CA PRO A 689 3.62 32.37 18.93
C PRO A 689 2.14 32.87 19.16
N ALA A 690 1.46 32.95 20.32
CA ALA A 690 1.77 32.78 21.76
C ALA A 690 0.49 32.49 22.62
N PRO A 691 0.62 32.02 23.89
CA PRO A 691 -0.50 31.75 24.81
C PRO A 691 -0.68 32.78 25.95
N ALA A 692 -1.90 32.82 26.52
CA ALA A 692 -2.31 33.44 27.80
C ALA A 692 -3.69 32.82 28.19
N GLU A 693 -4.21 32.83 29.42
CA GLU A 693 -3.70 33.23 30.75
C GLU A 693 -4.41 32.37 31.84
N ALA A 694 -4.23 32.63 33.14
CA ALA A 694 -4.85 31.85 34.22
C ALA A 694 -5.37 32.74 35.37
N GLU A 695 -6.48 32.33 36.02
CA GLU A 695 -7.08 33.01 37.18
C GLU A 695 -7.19 32.10 38.42
N SER A 696 -7.61 32.69 39.55
CA SER A 696 -7.27 32.26 40.92
C SER A 696 -8.37 31.56 41.71
N HIS A 697 -7.96 30.69 42.65
CA HIS A 697 -8.83 30.16 43.71
C HIS A 697 -9.15 31.21 44.78
N ASP A 698 -10.36 31.13 45.33
CA ASP A 698 -10.80 31.89 46.52
C ASP A 698 -11.20 30.94 47.68
N ARG A 699 -11.55 31.51 48.84
CA ARG A 699 -11.51 30.87 50.16
C ARG A 699 -12.80 30.13 50.54
N GLU A 700 -12.65 28.87 50.95
CA GLU A 700 -13.78 27.94 51.15
C GLU A 700 -14.60 28.21 52.44
N GLN A 701 -15.93 28.14 52.32
CA GLN A 701 -16.90 28.32 53.41
C GLN A 701 -17.97 27.22 53.33
N ARG A 702 -18.21 26.51 54.45
CA ARG A 702 -19.11 25.34 54.48
C ARG A 702 -20.60 25.71 54.55
N ILE A 703 -21.46 24.86 53.97
CA ILE A 703 -22.92 25.07 53.83
C ILE A 703 -23.67 23.74 54.01
N ASP A 704 -24.57 23.65 54.99
CA ASP A 704 -25.40 22.46 55.22
C ASP A 704 -26.60 22.36 54.26
N ILE A 705 -26.87 21.14 53.76
CA ILE A 705 -27.98 20.79 52.85
C ILE A 705 -28.61 19.44 53.24
N LEU A 706 -29.91 19.28 52.93
CA LEU A 706 -30.68 18.06 53.18
C LEU A 706 -31.00 17.32 51.87
N LEU A 707 -30.56 16.06 51.76
CA LEU A 707 -30.81 15.17 50.62
C LEU A 707 -31.93 14.17 50.93
N GLY A 708 -32.87 14.01 49.99
CA GLY A 708 -33.97 13.04 50.09
C GLY A 708 -33.70 11.78 49.27
N PHE A 709 -33.64 10.62 49.92
CA PHE A 709 -33.41 9.32 49.26
C PHE A 709 -34.64 8.40 49.37
N ARG A 710 -34.95 7.70 48.29
CA ARG A 710 -36.01 6.66 48.27
C ARG A 710 -35.44 5.33 48.74
N GLU A 711 -36.21 4.56 49.50
CA GLU A 711 -35.73 3.31 50.12
C GLU A 711 -36.09 2.03 49.36
N ASP A 712 -37.10 2.02 48.49
CA ASP A 712 -37.62 0.82 47.82
C ASP A 712 -37.20 0.69 46.34
N ALA A 713 -36.40 1.61 45.81
CA ALA A 713 -36.07 1.71 44.38
C ALA A 713 -34.73 1.03 44.01
N GLU A 714 -34.53 -0.22 44.44
CA GLU A 714 -33.39 -1.05 44.00
C GLU A 714 -33.34 -1.15 42.46
N PRO A 715 -32.17 -1.00 41.82
CA PRO A 715 -30.84 -0.80 42.40
C PRO A 715 -30.37 0.67 42.34
N PHE A 716 -31.29 1.63 42.19
CA PHE A 716 -30.99 3.06 42.05
C PHE A 716 -30.85 3.79 43.38
N SER A 717 -31.77 3.56 44.32
CA SER A 717 -31.71 4.08 45.68
C SER A 717 -32.46 3.15 46.62
N TYR A 718 -31.78 2.67 47.65
CA TYR A 718 -32.36 1.85 48.71
C TYR A 718 -31.57 1.97 50.01
N ARG A 719 -32.21 1.66 51.14
CA ARG A 719 -31.57 1.68 52.46
C ARG A 719 -30.82 0.37 52.72
N MET A 720 -29.59 0.44 53.21
CA MET A 720 -28.88 -0.72 53.73
C MET A 720 -28.96 -0.75 55.26
N GLU A 721 -29.24 -1.91 55.85
CA GLU A 721 -29.11 -2.11 57.29
C GLU A 721 -27.63 -2.28 57.66
N SER A 722 -26.95 -1.15 57.89
CA SER A 722 -25.65 -1.12 58.55
C SER A 722 -25.80 -1.21 60.08
N GLY A 723 -24.74 -1.60 60.78
CA GLY A 723 -24.73 -1.79 62.23
C GLY A 723 -24.41 -0.55 63.07
N ASP A 724 -24.26 0.62 62.43
CA ASP A 724 -24.11 1.94 63.07
C ASP A 724 -25.44 2.71 62.96
N ASP A 725 -25.66 3.67 63.88
CA ASP A 725 -26.94 4.40 64.04
C ASP A 725 -27.32 5.34 62.85
N ASP A 726 -26.49 5.49 61.83
CA ASP A 726 -26.72 6.38 60.67
C ASP A 726 -27.15 5.57 59.41
N PRO A 727 -28.38 5.73 58.89
CA PRO A 727 -28.92 4.87 57.83
C PRO A 727 -28.34 5.17 56.44
N GLN A 728 -27.32 4.41 56.04
CA GLN A 728 -26.70 4.57 54.72
C GLN A 728 -27.64 4.17 53.57
N TYR A 729 -27.95 5.14 52.70
CA TYR A 729 -28.57 4.91 51.39
C TYR A 729 -27.51 4.56 50.34
N ILE A 730 -27.77 3.51 49.56
CA ILE A 730 -26.91 3.00 48.49
C ILE A 730 -27.70 2.73 47.21
N GLY A 731 -27.01 2.58 46.08
CA GLY A 731 -27.62 2.44 44.76
C GLY A 731 -26.99 3.38 43.73
N TYR A 732 -27.23 3.13 42.44
CA TYR A 732 -26.61 3.90 41.34
C TYR A 732 -26.87 5.42 41.42
N ILE A 733 -28.08 5.85 41.83
CA ILE A 733 -28.42 7.27 42.02
C ILE A 733 -27.96 7.77 43.39
N ALA A 734 -28.03 6.93 44.43
CA ALA A 734 -27.58 7.31 45.77
C ALA A 734 -26.07 7.60 45.81
N ASP A 735 -25.25 6.68 45.29
CA ASP A 735 -23.79 6.82 45.19
C ASP A 735 -23.37 7.97 44.27
N LEU A 736 -24.15 8.26 43.23
CA LEU A 736 -23.95 9.44 42.38
C LEU A 736 -24.21 10.73 43.15
N CYS A 737 -25.27 10.80 43.97
CA CYS A 737 -25.51 11.92 44.88
C CYS A 737 -24.37 12.07 45.91
N HIS A 738 -23.93 10.98 46.53
CA HIS A 738 -22.78 10.99 47.43
C HIS A 738 -21.51 11.49 46.72
N TYR A 739 -21.28 11.10 45.46
CA TYR A 739 -20.16 11.61 44.67
C TYR A 739 -20.26 13.11 44.34
N ILE A 740 -21.45 13.61 44.02
CA ILE A 740 -21.67 15.02 43.69
C ILE A 740 -21.23 15.94 44.84
N PHE A 741 -21.51 15.56 46.09
CA PHE A 741 -21.21 16.37 47.27
C PHE A 741 -19.91 16.01 48.01
N ASN A 742 -19.33 14.83 47.77
CA ASN A 742 -18.02 14.45 48.30
C ASN A 742 -16.95 15.52 47.98
N SER A 743 -16.20 15.93 49.01
CA SER A 743 -15.11 16.92 48.92
C SER A 743 -15.56 18.29 48.37
N SER A 744 -16.81 18.67 48.64
CA SER A 744 -17.36 19.98 48.27
C SER A 744 -17.52 20.92 49.47
N LYS A 745 -17.92 22.18 49.20
CA LYS A 745 -18.34 23.14 50.24
C LYS A 745 -19.60 22.71 51.01
N TYR A 746 -20.32 21.70 50.55
CA TYR A 746 -21.60 21.29 51.13
C TYR A 746 -21.46 20.17 52.17
N VAL A 747 -22.16 20.29 53.29
CA VAL A 747 -22.30 19.27 54.33
C VAL A 747 -23.65 18.58 54.12
N VAL A 748 -23.64 17.26 53.97
CA VAL A 748 -24.79 16.45 53.58
C VAL A 748 -25.47 15.83 54.80
N HIS A 749 -26.77 16.12 54.94
CA HIS A 749 -27.70 15.41 55.81
C HIS A 749 -28.67 14.58 54.94
N GLN A 750 -29.20 13.47 55.46
CA GLN A 750 -30.00 12.50 54.68
C GLN A 750 -31.38 12.29 55.31
N THR A 751 -32.45 12.17 54.51
CA THR A 751 -33.81 11.83 54.96
C THR A 751 -34.54 10.93 53.95
N ARG A 752 -35.57 10.24 54.42
CA ARG A 752 -36.43 9.33 53.65
C ARG A 752 -37.48 10.08 52.83
N ILE A 753 -37.66 9.68 51.58
CA ILE A 753 -38.79 10.09 50.72
C ILE A 753 -39.50 8.87 50.13
N THR A 754 -40.77 9.05 49.75
CA THR A 754 -41.62 8.04 49.09
C THR A 754 -42.12 8.54 47.73
N ALA A 755 -42.63 7.62 46.89
CA ALA A 755 -42.98 7.92 45.50
C ALA A 755 -44.10 8.98 45.34
N ASP A 756 -44.95 9.11 46.34
CA ASP A 756 -46.02 10.10 46.50
C ASP A 756 -45.54 11.42 47.13
N THR A 757 -44.73 11.35 48.21
CA THR A 757 -44.32 12.55 48.98
C THR A 757 -43.12 13.30 48.40
N ARG A 758 -42.30 12.67 47.56
CA ARG A 758 -41.03 13.23 47.05
C ARG A 758 -41.16 14.62 46.44
N ILE A 759 -42.17 14.88 45.60
CA ILE A 759 -42.31 16.19 44.92
C ILE A 759 -42.75 17.28 45.91
N THR A 760 -43.63 16.96 46.86
CA THR A 760 -44.16 17.91 47.84
C THR A 760 -43.21 18.20 48.99
N ARG A 761 -42.26 17.30 49.31
CA ARG A 761 -41.17 17.55 50.26
C ARG A 761 -40.07 18.48 49.75
N LEU A 762 -40.01 18.85 48.47
CA LEU A 762 -38.96 19.75 47.96
C LEU A 762 -39.16 21.20 48.42
N LYS A 763 -38.10 21.87 48.92
CA LYS A 763 -38.18 23.25 49.42
C LYS A 763 -38.75 24.21 48.38
N ALA A 764 -39.78 24.95 48.77
CA ALA A 764 -40.49 25.95 47.95
C ALA A 764 -39.78 27.31 47.89
N GLN A 765 -39.98 28.04 46.79
CA GLN A 765 -39.28 29.29 46.52
C GLN A 765 -39.61 30.38 47.56
N PRO A 766 -38.60 31.01 48.20
CA PRO A 766 -38.85 32.10 49.15
C PRO A 766 -39.52 33.30 48.44
N PRO A 767 -40.40 34.06 49.12
CA PRO A 767 -41.01 35.24 48.55
C PRO A 767 -39.93 36.28 48.18
N ALA A 768 -40.12 36.95 47.04
CA ALA A 768 -39.09 37.77 46.40
C ALA A 768 -38.45 38.80 47.37
N GLY A 769 -37.15 38.65 47.60
CA GLY A 769 -36.35 39.49 48.50
C GLY A 769 -36.02 38.88 49.86
N ALA A 770 -36.61 37.73 50.22
CA ALA A 770 -36.18 36.96 51.38
C ALA A 770 -34.98 36.04 51.02
N PRO A 771 -33.99 35.85 51.91
CA PRO A 771 -32.91 34.88 51.70
C PRO A 771 -33.46 33.44 51.77
N PRO A 772 -32.87 32.47 51.05
CA PRO A 772 -33.29 31.08 51.12
C PRO A 772 -33.03 30.50 52.52
N LYS A 773 -34.05 29.84 53.10
CA LYS A 773 -33.90 29.14 54.37
C LYS A 773 -33.05 27.88 54.17
N ARG A 774 -31.79 27.94 54.59
CA ARG A 774 -30.90 26.77 54.67
C ARG A 774 -31.40 25.79 55.71
N PHE A 775 -30.99 24.53 55.57
CA PHE A 775 -31.18 23.53 56.62
C PHE A 775 -30.25 23.88 57.79
N ASP A 776 -30.73 23.68 59.02
CA ASP A 776 -29.97 23.91 60.24
C ASP A 776 -30.16 22.68 61.17
N PRO A 777 -29.15 21.82 61.34
CA PRO A 777 -29.30 20.60 62.13
C PRO A 777 -29.49 20.85 63.63
N GLU A 778 -29.33 22.08 64.14
CA GLU A 778 -29.66 22.43 65.52
C GLU A 778 -31.13 22.83 65.72
N THR A 779 -31.87 23.19 64.65
CA THR A 779 -33.24 23.72 64.76
C THR A 779 -34.29 23.12 63.82
N ASP A 780 -33.90 22.45 62.73
CA ASP A 780 -34.80 21.77 61.79
C ASP A 780 -34.75 20.25 61.93
N ASP A 781 -35.92 19.63 62.09
CA ASP A 781 -36.08 18.17 62.06
C ASP A 781 -35.96 17.64 60.62
N PRO A 782 -35.03 16.73 60.31
CA PRO A 782 -34.81 16.24 58.94
C PRO A 782 -36.00 15.46 58.36
N ASP A 783 -36.89 14.88 59.16
CA ASP A 783 -38.05 14.12 58.67
C ASP A 783 -39.25 14.99 58.32
N THR A 784 -39.37 16.19 58.89
CA THR A 784 -40.41 17.18 58.53
C THR A 784 -39.89 18.37 57.72
N ALA A 785 -38.58 18.62 57.67
CA ALA A 785 -37.98 19.67 56.85
C ALA A 785 -38.17 19.43 55.35
N GLY A 786 -38.16 20.52 54.59
CA GLY A 786 -38.10 20.45 53.13
C GLY A 786 -36.70 20.04 52.65
N VAL A 787 -36.65 19.26 51.56
CA VAL A 787 -35.44 18.71 50.95
C VAL A 787 -34.82 19.71 49.94
N ASP A 788 -33.49 19.79 49.89
CA ASP A 788 -32.75 20.63 48.93
C ASP A 788 -32.53 19.94 47.57
N VAL A 789 -32.18 18.64 47.58
CA VAL A 789 -32.02 17.81 46.38
C VAL A 789 -32.59 16.40 46.60
N ILE A 790 -33.33 15.91 45.61
CA ILE A 790 -33.91 14.57 45.60
C ILE A 790 -33.04 13.60 44.79
N CYS A 791 -32.70 12.49 45.44
CA CYS A 791 -31.85 11.40 44.96
C CYS A 791 -32.68 10.12 44.79
N ASP A 792 -33.54 10.12 43.78
CA ASP A 792 -34.50 9.07 43.44
C ASP A 792 -34.57 8.96 41.90
N PRO A 793 -34.80 7.76 41.30
CA PRO A 793 -35.18 7.63 39.89
C PRO A 793 -36.52 8.34 39.57
N ILE A 794 -36.47 9.66 39.41
CA ILE A 794 -37.57 10.50 38.94
C ILE A 794 -37.41 10.74 37.44
N THR A 795 -38.41 10.30 36.67
CA THR A 795 -38.49 10.58 35.24
C THR A 795 -38.74 12.06 34.95
N VAL A 796 -37.92 12.65 34.08
CA VAL A 796 -38.15 13.96 33.45
C VAL A 796 -39.33 13.86 32.48
N ARG A 797 -40.52 14.26 32.91
CA ARG A 797 -41.73 14.28 32.06
C ARG A 797 -41.99 15.67 31.48
N TYR A 798 -42.30 15.71 30.18
CA TYR A 798 -42.81 16.91 29.50
C TYR A 798 -44.32 17.12 29.68
N GLN A 799 -45.06 16.09 30.09
CA GLN A 799 -46.50 16.15 30.31
C GLN A 799 -46.83 16.12 31.81
N ARG A 800 -47.85 16.90 32.17
CA ARG A 800 -48.23 17.22 33.55
C ARG A 800 -48.85 16.01 34.26
N PRO A 801 -48.50 15.73 35.52
CA PRO A 801 -49.36 14.96 36.41
C PRO A 801 -50.75 15.62 36.49
N ALA A 802 -51.82 14.83 36.49
CA ALA A 802 -53.16 15.37 36.59
C ALA A 802 -53.44 15.92 38.00
N GLY A 803 -53.71 17.22 38.12
CA GLY A 803 -54.15 17.85 39.37
C GLY A 803 -53.23 18.92 39.98
N LEU A 804 -52.04 19.16 39.42
CA LEU A 804 -51.13 20.23 39.87
C LEU A 804 -51.21 21.48 38.96
N GLU A 805 -51.21 22.67 39.57
CA GLU A 805 -51.19 23.94 38.82
C GLU A 805 -49.77 24.31 38.34
N GLU A 806 -49.71 25.17 37.32
CA GLU A 806 -48.50 25.57 36.59
C GLU A 806 -47.46 26.32 37.44
N ARG A 807 -47.79 26.66 38.70
CA ARG A 807 -46.92 27.39 39.64
C ARG A 807 -46.16 26.51 40.63
N ASP A 808 -46.60 25.28 40.88
CA ASP A 808 -46.21 24.55 42.11
C ASP A 808 -44.96 23.66 41.97
N TYR A 809 -44.34 23.60 40.79
CA TYR A 809 -43.12 22.81 40.60
C TYR A 809 -41.90 23.52 41.19
N ASN A 810 -41.64 23.28 42.48
CA ASN A 810 -40.59 23.93 43.27
C ASN A 810 -39.14 23.61 42.85
N GLY A 811 -38.94 22.72 41.87
CA GLY A 811 -37.62 22.21 41.49
C GLY A 811 -37.24 22.41 40.01
N ILE A 812 -35.96 22.16 39.73
CA ILE A 812 -35.35 22.08 38.41
C ILE A 812 -34.63 20.73 38.32
N PHE A 813 -34.83 20.02 37.20
CA PHE A 813 -34.12 18.77 36.93
C PHE A 813 -32.65 19.01 36.56
N SER A 814 -31.78 18.09 37.00
CA SER A 814 -30.42 17.98 36.49
C SER A 814 -30.37 17.50 35.02
N PRO A 815 -29.20 17.49 34.38
CA PRO A 815 -28.94 16.59 33.26
C PRO A 815 -29.37 15.16 33.59
N ILE A 816 -29.77 14.42 32.56
CA ILE A 816 -30.21 13.03 32.68
C ILE A 816 -29.04 12.17 33.15
N VAL A 817 -29.24 11.37 34.21
CA VAL A 817 -28.20 10.51 34.82
C VAL A 817 -28.39 9.01 34.50
N PHE A 818 -29.57 8.64 34.00
CA PHE A 818 -29.90 7.28 33.56
C PHE A 818 -31.11 7.31 32.61
N THR A 819 -31.33 6.26 31.84
CA THR A 819 -32.57 6.10 31.04
C THR A 819 -33.09 4.66 31.14
N SER A 820 -34.28 4.49 31.71
CA SER A 820 -35.01 3.23 31.78
C SER A 820 -36.25 3.28 30.88
N GLY A 821 -37.21 2.39 31.12
CA GLY A 821 -38.49 2.30 30.42
C GLY A 821 -39.44 1.36 31.14
N VAL A 822 -40.73 1.70 31.21
CA VAL A 822 -41.74 0.80 31.79
C VAL A 822 -41.80 -0.49 30.96
N SER A 823 -41.76 -1.62 31.65
CA SER A 823 -42.00 -2.95 31.11
C SER A 823 -42.81 -3.75 32.13
N TYR A 824 -42.87 -5.08 31.98
CA TYR A 824 -43.54 -5.94 32.94
C TYR A 824 -42.87 -7.30 33.14
N LEU A 825 -43.12 -7.86 34.32
CA LEU A 825 -42.96 -9.28 34.62
C LEU A 825 -44.29 -9.98 34.42
N GLU A 826 -44.29 -11.13 33.77
CA GLU A 826 -45.46 -11.96 33.46
C GLU A 826 -45.31 -13.34 34.14
N ARG A 827 -46.39 -13.81 34.77
CA ARG A 827 -46.46 -15.09 35.49
C ARG A 827 -47.66 -15.88 34.97
N ASP A 828 -47.42 -16.75 33.98
CA ASP A 828 -48.41 -17.61 33.35
C ASP A 828 -49.28 -18.36 34.37
N GLY A 829 -50.59 -18.34 34.15
CA GLY A 829 -51.56 -19.09 34.95
C GLY A 829 -51.51 -20.59 34.67
N SER A 830 -51.81 -21.41 35.67
CA SER A 830 -51.60 -22.87 35.60
C SER A 830 -52.73 -23.65 34.92
N GLY A 831 -53.03 -23.31 33.66
CA GLY A 831 -53.76 -24.23 32.76
C GLY A 831 -55.26 -23.99 32.59
N SER A 832 -55.71 -22.74 32.47
CA SER A 832 -56.94 -22.43 31.72
C SER A 832 -56.91 -21.00 31.19
N ALA A 833 -57.29 -20.78 29.93
CA ALA A 833 -57.29 -19.47 29.26
C ALA A 833 -58.60 -18.67 29.51
N LEU A 834 -59.19 -18.85 30.69
CA LEU A 834 -60.51 -18.36 31.09
C LEU A 834 -60.52 -17.68 32.47
N GLY A 835 -59.34 -17.39 33.04
CA GLY A 835 -59.22 -16.72 34.34
C GLY A 835 -58.98 -15.21 34.23
N PRO A 836 -59.33 -14.42 35.26
CA PRO A 836 -58.98 -13.00 35.32
C PRO A 836 -57.46 -12.77 35.33
N THR A 837 -57.03 -11.73 34.60
CA THR A 837 -55.63 -11.32 34.48
C THR A 837 -55.38 -10.08 35.31
N TYR A 838 -54.49 -10.18 36.31
CA TYR A 838 -54.25 -9.09 37.26
C TYR A 838 -53.04 -8.25 36.86
N LEU A 839 -53.22 -6.93 36.79
CA LEU A 839 -52.24 -5.91 36.40
C LEU A 839 -51.80 -5.09 37.63
N GLY A 840 -50.68 -5.45 38.23
CA GLY A 840 -50.09 -4.73 39.37
C GLY A 840 -49.12 -3.62 38.95
N PHE A 841 -49.18 -2.47 39.60
CA PHE A 841 -48.32 -1.30 39.32
C PHE A 841 -48.17 -0.40 40.56
N ILE A 842 -47.20 0.52 40.51
CA ILE A 842 -47.05 1.55 41.55
C ILE A 842 -47.85 2.80 41.17
N LYS A 843 -48.72 3.26 42.07
CA LYS A 843 -49.58 4.44 41.90
C LYS A 843 -48.73 5.70 41.66
N ASP A 844 -49.25 6.64 40.88
CA ASP A 844 -48.61 7.92 40.56
C ASP A 844 -47.26 7.80 39.80
N THR A 845 -46.93 6.60 39.29
CA THR A 845 -45.77 6.33 38.40
C THR A 845 -46.19 6.17 36.94
N THR A 846 -45.24 6.14 36.01
CA THR A 846 -45.55 6.03 34.56
C THR A 846 -46.15 4.65 34.22
N SER A 847 -45.89 3.66 35.08
CA SER A 847 -46.48 2.32 35.05
C SER A 847 -48.01 2.32 35.07
N GLU A 848 -48.62 3.28 35.78
CA GLU A 848 -50.09 3.41 35.85
C GLU A 848 -50.70 3.78 34.49
N GLU A 849 -50.07 4.72 33.77
CA GLU A 849 -50.52 5.13 32.43
C GLU A 849 -50.35 3.98 31.42
N ILE A 850 -49.20 3.32 31.45
CA ILE A 850 -48.89 2.19 30.56
C ILE A 850 -49.78 0.97 30.85
N VAL A 851 -50.20 0.74 32.10
CA VAL A 851 -51.16 -0.32 32.46
C VAL A 851 -52.55 -0.04 31.88
N ARG A 852 -53.02 1.21 31.90
CA ARG A 852 -54.28 1.59 31.24
C ARG A 852 -54.19 1.38 29.73
N GLN A 853 -53.13 1.90 29.09
CA GLN A 853 -52.89 1.70 27.65
C GLN A 853 -52.76 0.21 27.26
N ALA A 854 -52.20 -0.64 28.12
CA ALA A 854 -52.13 -2.08 27.91
C ALA A 854 -53.51 -2.77 27.96
N CYS A 855 -54.44 -2.25 28.76
CA CYS A 855 -55.84 -2.68 28.76
C CYS A 855 -56.59 -2.16 27.51
N ASP A 856 -56.42 -0.89 27.14
CA ASP A 856 -57.07 -0.25 25.99
C ASP A 856 -56.78 -0.98 24.66
N ILE A 857 -55.54 -1.44 24.47
CA ILE A 857 -55.11 -2.19 23.26
C ILE A 857 -55.34 -3.70 23.36
N ASP A 858 -55.80 -4.19 24.52
CA ASP A 858 -55.85 -5.60 24.92
C ASP A 858 -54.52 -6.34 24.69
N LEU A 859 -53.45 -5.89 25.34
CA LEU A 859 -52.07 -6.36 25.13
C LEU A 859 -51.86 -7.87 25.40
N PHE A 860 -52.78 -8.51 26.10
CA PHE A 860 -52.71 -9.91 26.54
C PHE A 860 -53.80 -10.80 25.95
N ASP A 861 -54.55 -10.32 24.94
CA ASP A 861 -55.65 -11.03 24.26
C ASP A 861 -56.71 -11.59 25.25
N VAL A 862 -57.05 -10.82 26.28
CA VAL A 862 -57.99 -11.19 27.36
C VAL A 862 -59.43 -10.84 26.99
N GLN A 863 -59.65 -9.77 26.22
CA GLN A 863 -60.98 -9.30 25.86
C GLN A 863 -61.47 -9.99 24.60
N ASN A 864 -62.49 -10.84 24.72
CA ASN A 864 -63.09 -11.53 23.58
C ASN A 864 -63.92 -10.55 22.72
N ARG A 865 -63.26 -9.86 21.77
CA ARG A 865 -63.73 -8.72 20.93
C ARG A 865 -64.98 -8.94 20.04
N SER A 866 -65.74 -10.02 20.27
CA SER A 866 -66.90 -10.40 19.46
C SER A 866 -68.07 -9.42 19.57
N GLU A 867 -68.43 -9.00 20.78
CA GLU A 867 -69.55 -8.09 21.09
C GLU A 867 -69.21 -7.22 22.32
N PRO A 868 -69.59 -5.93 22.35
CA PRO A 868 -69.42 -5.10 23.54
C PRO A 868 -70.44 -5.49 24.61
N LYS A 869 -69.97 -5.93 25.79
CA LYS A 869 -70.84 -6.23 26.93
C LYS A 869 -71.52 -4.95 27.42
N LEU A 870 -72.82 -5.03 27.68
CA LEU A 870 -73.61 -3.92 28.21
C LEU A 870 -73.93 -4.15 29.69
N ASP A 871 -74.07 -3.06 30.45
CA ASP A 871 -74.58 -3.10 31.84
C ASP A 871 -76.11 -3.36 31.87
N ALA A 872 -76.69 -3.44 33.07
CA ALA A 872 -78.13 -3.69 33.22
C ALA A 872 -79.00 -2.53 32.69
N GLU A 873 -78.41 -1.35 32.55
CA GLU A 873 -79.00 -0.12 32.03
C GLU A 873 -78.84 0.05 30.51
N GLY A 874 -78.00 -0.76 29.86
CA GLY A 874 -77.75 -0.79 28.42
C GLY A 874 -76.56 0.05 27.92
N ASN A 875 -75.69 0.54 28.81
CA ASN A 875 -74.46 1.25 28.45
C ASN A 875 -73.31 0.25 28.21
N PRO A 876 -72.31 0.57 27.36
CA PRO A 876 -71.11 -0.25 27.24
C PRO A 876 -70.34 -0.33 28.56
N ILE A 877 -70.07 -1.54 29.05
CA ILE A 877 -69.12 -1.77 30.13
C ILE A 877 -67.73 -1.51 29.57
N ASP A 878 -67.06 -0.48 30.06
CA ASP A 878 -65.64 -0.26 29.80
C ASP A 878 -64.83 -1.36 30.54
N PRO A 879 -64.14 -2.27 29.83
CA PRO A 879 -63.39 -3.37 30.43
C PRO A 879 -62.14 -2.90 31.20
N CYS A 880 -61.83 -1.60 31.15
CA CYS A 880 -60.73 -0.96 31.85
C CYS A 880 -61.21 -0.02 32.98
N ALA A 881 -62.52 0.17 33.18
CA ALA A 881 -63.10 1.00 34.23
C ALA A 881 -63.09 0.30 35.61
N GLY A 882 -61.92 0.19 36.23
CA GLY A 882 -61.74 -0.59 37.46
C GLY A 882 -60.65 -0.09 38.42
N ILE A 883 -60.46 1.23 38.58
CA ILE A 883 -59.48 1.79 39.53
C ILE A 883 -60.11 1.86 40.92
N SER A 884 -59.86 0.84 41.75
CA SER A 884 -60.07 0.93 43.19
C SER A 884 -58.83 1.54 43.84
N ASP A 885 -59.00 2.64 44.58
CA ASP A 885 -58.02 2.98 45.61
C ASP A 885 -57.95 1.82 46.62
N SER A 886 -56.74 1.31 46.84
CA SER A 886 -56.43 0.27 47.81
C SER A 886 -56.18 0.88 49.19
N ASP A 887 -56.69 0.26 50.25
CA ASP A 887 -56.41 0.71 51.62
C ASP A 887 -54.89 0.61 51.92
N PRO A 888 -54.20 1.73 52.23
CA PRO A 888 -52.76 1.74 52.46
C PRO A 888 -52.32 0.92 53.69
N ALA A 889 -53.25 0.49 54.55
CA ALA A 889 -52.94 -0.39 55.68
C ALA A 889 -52.66 -1.84 55.26
N ASN A 890 -53.17 -2.33 54.12
CA ASN A 890 -52.94 -3.71 53.65
C ASN A 890 -53.21 -3.91 52.14
N PRO A 891 -52.42 -3.30 51.23
CA PRO A 891 -52.72 -3.26 49.80
C PRO A 891 -52.78 -4.63 49.12
N VAL A 892 -52.01 -5.62 49.63
CA VAL A 892 -51.97 -6.99 49.07
C VAL A 892 -53.29 -7.72 49.33
N ALA A 893 -53.95 -7.51 50.47
CA ALA A 893 -55.21 -8.18 50.81
C ALA A 893 -56.43 -7.53 50.12
N ASP A 894 -56.39 -6.22 49.88
CA ASP A 894 -57.52 -5.47 49.33
C ASP A 894 -57.76 -5.80 47.85
N CYS A 895 -56.69 -5.82 47.02
CA CYS A 895 -56.80 -6.22 45.61
C CYS A 895 -57.15 -7.72 45.43
N GLU A 896 -56.88 -8.55 46.44
CA GLU A 896 -57.16 -9.99 46.40
C GLU A 896 -58.55 -10.39 46.96
N SER A 897 -59.31 -9.46 47.55
CA SER A 897 -60.60 -9.74 48.20
C SER A 897 -61.81 -8.98 47.66
N ARG A 898 -61.62 -7.92 46.85
CA ARG A 898 -62.74 -7.20 46.20
C ARG A 898 -63.29 -7.90 44.95
N SER A 899 -62.51 -8.75 44.28
CA SER A 899 -62.96 -9.49 43.07
C SER A 899 -64.13 -10.43 43.35
N GLU A 900 -64.26 -10.94 44.57
CA GLU A 900 -65.39 -11.80 45.01
C GLU A 900 -66.67 -11.01 45.35
N LYS A 901 -66.69 -9.68 45.20
CA LYS A 901 -67.82 -8.80 45.59
C LYS A 901 -68.13 -7.64 44.65
N ALA A 902 -67.27 -7.33 43.69
CA ALA A 902 -67.42 -6.16 42.81
C ALA A 902 -68.34 -6.40 41.60
N PHE A 903 -68.50 -7.65 41.16
CA PHE A 903 -69.33 -8.03 40.01
C PHE A 903 -70.16 -9.28 40.33
N ASP A 904 -71.46 -9.21 40.09
CA ASP A 904 -72.42 -10.31 40.21
C ASP A 904 -73.62 -10.01 39.26
N PRO A 905 -73.92 -10.81 38.22
CA PRO A 905 -73.27 -12.04 37.77
C PRO A 905 -72.62 -11.89 36.38
N LEU A 906 -71.29 -11.82 36.34
CA LEU A 906 -70.52 -12.42 35.23
C LEU A 906 -70.12 -13.82 35.69
N GLU A 907 -70.07 -14.80 34.78
CA GLU A 907 -69.65 -16.15 35.16
C GLU A 907 -68.20 -16.14 35.65
N PRO A 908 -67.83 -16.91 36.70
CA PRO A 908 -66.50 -16.83 37.32
C PRO A 908 -65.33 -17.29 36.42
N ASP A 909 -65.63 -17.82 35.23
CA ASP A 909 -64.70 -18.22 34.16
C ASP A 909 -64.68 -17.22 32.98
N ASP A 910 -65.12 -15.97 33.17
CA ASP A 910 -65.19 -14.95 32.11
C ASP A 910 -63.96 -14.01 32.14
N PRO A 911 -63.08 -14.02 31.13
CA PRO A 911 -61.78 -13.34 31.18
C PRO A 911 -61.90 -11.80 31.16
N HIS A 912 -61.24 -11.15 32.12
CA HIS A 912 -61.19 -9.70 32.29
C HIS A 912 -59.90 -9.24 32.99
N TYR A 913 -59.64 -7.92 32.97
CA TYR A 913 -58.50 -7.30 33.65
C TYR A 913 -58.86 -6.84 35.06
N VAL A 914 -57.91 -6.96 36.00
CA VAL A 914 -58.04 -6.47 37.39
C VAL A 914 -56.84 -5.61 37.75
N PHE A 915 -57.06 -4.35 38.13
CA PHE A 915 -56.01 -3.36 38.40
C PHE A 915 -55.59 -3.38 39.89
N CYS A 916 -54.31 -3.60 40.19
CA CYS A 916 -53.76 -3.55 41.55
C CYS A 916 -52.74 -2.41 41.70
N ALA A 917 -53.22 -1.23 42.12
CA ALA A 917 -52.38 -0.11 42.51
C ALA A 917 -51.70 -0.37 43.88
N MET A 918 -50.42 -0.03 44.01
CA MET A 918 -49.64 -0.17 45.25
C MET A 918 -48.69 1.03 45.45
N SER A 919 -48.14 1.18 46.65
CA SER A 919 -47.25 2.30 47.01
C SER A 919 -45.75 1.98 46.91
N LEU A 920 -45.34 0.72 47.13
CA LEU A 920 -43.93 0.30 47.17
C LEU A 920 -43.64 -0.88 46.23
N HIS A 921 -42.47 -0.88 45.59
CA HIS A 921 -42.03 -2.00 44.76
C HIS A 921 -41.83 -3.32 45.54
N ASN A 922 -41.64 -3.24 46.86
CA ASN A 922 -41.56 -4.38 47.76
C ASN A 922 -42.91 -5.11 47.89
N ASP A 923 -44.01 -4.37 47.98
CA ASP A 923 -45.35 -4.94 48.08
C ASP A 923 -45.76 -5.55 46.74
N ALA A 924 -45.44 -4.87 45.64
CA ALA A 924 -45.72 -5.35 44.28
C ALA A 924 -44.97 -6.64 43.92
N ILE A 925 -43.68 -6.78 44.28
CA ILE A 925 -42.97 -8.06 44.07
C ILE A 925 -43.46 -9.16 45.03
N SER A 926 -43.85 -8.80 46.27
CA SER A 926 -44.44 -9.74 47.23
C SER A 926 -45.77 -10.30 46.75
N TRP A 927 -46.67 -9.44 46.25
CA TRP A 927 -47.92 -9.83 45.60
C TRP A 927 -47.68 -10.64 44.32
N PHE A 928 -46.75 -10.23 43.45
CA PHE A 928 -46.42 -10.96 42.23
C PHE A 928 -45.91 -12.39 42.53
N CYS A 929 -45.19 -12.56 43.65
CA CYS A 929 -44.66 -13.84 44.10
C CYS A 929 -45.55 -14.59 45.12
N SER A 930 -46.73 -14.08 45.50
CA SER A 930 -47.58 -14.79 46.48
C SER A 930 -48.20 -16.07 45.92
N GLU A 931 -48.31 -17.10 46.76
CA GLU A 931 -48.98 -18.36 46.46
C GLU A 931 -50.47 -18.28 46.82
N ARG A 932 -51.34 -18.59 45.85
CA ARG A 932 -52.79 -18.76 46.02
C ARG A 932 -53.25 -19.96 45.20
N GLU A 933 -54.29 -20.65 45.66
CA GLU A 933 -54.95 -21.71 44.90
C GLU A 933 -55.42 -21.19 43.52
N GLY A 934 -55.46 -22.07 42.52
CA GLY A 934 -55.79 -21.72 41.14
C GLY A 934 -54.66 -21.07 40.32
N ARG A 935 -53.63 -20.46 40.94
CA ARG A 935 -52.50 -19.79 40.26
C ARG A 935 -52.95 -18.82 39.13
N PRO A 936 -53.57 -17.68 39.47
CA PRO A 936 -54.03 -16.71 38.47
C PRO A 936 -52.88 -16.08 37.68
N HIS A 937 -53.18 -15.68 36.44
CA HIS A 937 -52.28 -14.92 35.58
C HIS A 937 -52.01 -13.55 36.21
N ARG A 938 -50.74 -13.28 36.54
CA ARG A 938 -50.33 -12.01 37.16
C ARG A 938 -49.26 -11.32 36.34
N ILE A 939 -49.39 -10.01 36.25
CA ILE A 939 -48.53 -9.14 35.48
C ILE A 939 -48.14 -7.95 36.36
N TYR A 940 -46.85 -7.73 36.57
CA TYR A 940 -46.33 -6.62 37.38
C TYR A 940 -45.60 -5.64 36.48
N PHE A 941 -46.21 -4.47 36.28
CA PHE A 941 -45.66 -3.35 35.53
C PHE A 941 -44.81 -2.43 36.42
N GLY A 942 -43.70 -1.97 35.86
CA GLY A 942 -42.80 -1.02 36.47
C GLY A 942 -41.62 -0.73 35.56
N ASP A 943 -40.74 0.17 35.96
CA ASP A 943 -39.51 0.42 35.21
C ASP A 943 -38.69 -0.87 35.14
N ARG A 944 -38.32 -1.30 33.92
CA ARG A 944 -37.73 -2.61 33.63
C ARG A 944 -36.63 -2.98 34.62
N ASP A 945 -35.73 -2.04 34.87
CA ASP A 945 -34.52 -2.29 35.64
C ASP A 945 -34.81 -2.40 37.15
N ILE A 946 -35.88 -1.76 37.64
CA ILE A 946 -36.38 -1.91 39.02
C ILE A 946 -37.08 -3.25 39.18
N ILE A 947 -38.04 -3.60 38.32
CA ILE A 947 -38.80 -4.86 38.46
C ILE A 947 -37.90 -6.09 38.29
N VAL A 948 -36.91 -6.03 37.39
CA VAL A 948 -35.89 -7.07 37.23
C VAL A 948 -34.96 -7.13 38.44
N ALA A 949 -34.55 -6.00 39.03
CA ALA A 949 -33.77 -6.00 40.26
C ALA A 949 -34.55 -6.58 41.45
N LYS A 950 -35.82 -6.22 41.62
CA LYS A 950 -36.69 -6.76 42.67
C LYS A 950 -36.91 -8.27 42.55
N LEU A 951 -37.15 -8.79 41.34
CA LEU A 951 -37.23 -10.24 41.11
C LEU A 951 -35.90 -10.95 41.44
N ARG A 952 -34.76 -10.34 41.14
CA ARG A 952 -33.43 -10.87 41.51
C ARG A 952 -33.22 -10.82 43.03
N ALA A 953 -33.57 -9.72 43.70
CA ALA A 953 -33.46 -9.55 45.15
C ALA A 953 -34.35 -10.55 45.91
N TRP A 954 -35.60 -10.70 45.49
CA TRP A 954 -36.54 -11.68 46.06
C TRP A 954 -35.97 -13.11 45.99
N ARG A 955 -35.50 -13.53 44.81
CA ARG A 955 -34.86 -14.84 44.62
C ARG A 955 -33.57 -15.01 45.46
N ARG A 956 -32.72 -13.98 45.57
CA ARG A 956 -31.52 -13.99 46.43
C ARG A 956 -31.86 -14.14 47.91
N SER A 957 -32.99 -13.59 48.36
CA SER A 957 -33.46 -13.70 49.76
C SER A 957 -33.98 -15.09 50.16
N GLY A 958 -33.87 -16.10 49.26
CA GLY A 958 -34.34 -17.47 49.50
C GLY A 958 -35.87 -17.61 49.45
N ARG A 959 -36.61 -16.53 49.18
CA ARG A 959 -38.07 -16.55 49.10
C ARG A 959 -38.51 -17.21 47.78
N PRO A 960 -39.46 -18.16 47.81
CA PRO A 960 -40.01 -18.74 46.59
C PRO A 960 -40.78 -17.67 45.80
N CYS A 961 -40.85 -17.86 44.48
CA CYS A 961 -41.75 -17.14 43.59
C CYS A 961 -42.30 -18.17 42.59
N PRO A 962 -43.56 -18.59 42.71
CA PRO A 962 -44.08 -19.77 42.03
C PRO A 962 -44.28 -19.52 40.53
N GLY A 963 -43.98 -20.52 39.71
CA GLY A 963 -44.14 -20.48 38.25
C GLY A 963 -42.94 -21.07 37.53
N ASN A 964 -43.18 -21.90 36.51
CA ASN A 964 -42.11 -22.60 35.79
C ASN A 964 -41.38 -21.65 34.81
N GLU A 965 -42.09 -20.66 34.27
CA GLU A 965 -41.52 -19.54 33.50
C GLU A 965 -42.09 -18.23 34.05
N ILE A 966 -41.27 -17.44 34.74
CA ILE A 966 -41.56 -16.01 34.95
C ILE A 966 -40.92 -15.27 33.79
N ARG A 967 -41.75 -14.68 32.93
CA ARG A 967 -41.31 -14.02 31.70
C ARG A 967 -41.01 -12.56 32.00
N VAL A 968 -39.73 -12.22 31.90
CA VAL A 968 -39.26 -10.83 31.81
C VAL A 968 -39.43 -10.39 30.36
N LYS A 969 -40.11 -9.27 30.10
CA LYS A 969 -40.07 -8.66 28.76
C LYS A 969 -38.92 -7.65 28.69
N ASP A 970 -38.08 -7.77 27.66
CA ASP A 970 -37.00 -6.80 27.42
C ASP A 970 -37.44 -5.55 26.66
N LYS A 971 -38.69 -5.51 26.19
CA LYS A 971 -39.27 -4.34 25.52
C LYS A 971 -39.73 -3.31 26.55
N ALA A 972 -39.18 -2.10 26.45
CA ALA A 972 -39.75 -0.91 27.09
C ALA A 972 -40.93 -0.37 26.27
N TYR A 973 -41.98 0.07 26.96
CA TYR A 973 -43.19 0.68 26.40
C TYR A 973 -43.20 2.21 26.54
N SER A 974 -42.39 2.75 27.46
CA SER A 974 -42.12 4.17 27.63
C SER A 974 -40.61 4.47 27.58
N TYR A 975 -40.25 5.75 27.61
CA TYR A 975 -38.87 6.23 27.75
C TYR A 975 -38.78 7.04 29.05
N GLU A 976 -38.02 6.52 30.03
CA GLU A 976 -37.93 7.09 31.37
C GLU A 976 -36.52 7.67 31.62
N PRO A 977 -36.22 8.91 31.17
CA PRO A 977 -34.98 9.60 31.50
C PRO A 977 -34.99 10.07 32.96
N TYR A 978 -34.14 9.48 33.81
CA TYR A 978 -34.03 9.88 35.21
C TYR A 978 -33.09 11.06 35.40
N ALA A 979 -33.47 12.00 36.27
CA ALA A 979 -32.65 13.13 36.70
C ALA A 979 -32.86 13.43 38.19
N LEU A 980 -31.86 14.05 38.83
CA LEU A 980 -32.02 14.59 40.18
C LEU A 980 -32.93 15.82 40.14
N LEU A 981 -33.75 16.03 41.16
CA LEU A 981 -34.60 17.21 41.28
C LEU A 981 -34.08 18.14 42.38
N VAL A 982 -33.57 19.30 41.98
CA VAL A 982 -32.94 20.31 42.86
C VAL A 982 -33.95 21.43 43.12
N SER A 983 -34.03 21.93 44.36
CA SER A 983 -34.88 23.08 44.70
C SER A 983 -34.46 24.35 43.95
N LYS A 984 -35.45 25.15 43.52
CA LYS A 984 -35.25 26.48 42.89
C LYS A 984 -34.66 27.52 43.85
N ASN A 985 -34.46 27.18 45.12
CA ASN A 985 -34.07 28.12 46.18
C ASN A 985 -32.59 28.52 46.14
N ASP A 986 -31.73 27.66 45.61
CA ASP A 986 -30.28 27.85 45.61
C ASP A 986 -29.71 27.57 44.20
N PRO A 987 -29.40 28.61 43.40
CA PRO A 987 -28.85 28.44 42.06
C PRO A 987 -27.37 27.98 42.08
N ASP A 988 -26.61 28.28 43.14
CA ASP A 988 -25.25 27.77 43.32
C ASP A 988 -25.25 26.25 43.54
N LEU A 989 -26.24 25.75 44.27
CA LEU A 989 -26.46 24.33 44.48
C LEU A 989 -26.85 23.62 43.19
N LEU A 990 -27.76 24.22 42.40
CA LEU A 990 -28.10 23.71 41.07
C LEU A 990 -26.86 23.67 40.15
N GLN A 991 -26.10 24.76 40.07
CA GLN A 991 -24.89 24.82 39.25
C GLN A 991 -23.85 23.77 39.70
N HIS A 992 -23.66 23.60 41.00
CA HIS A 992 -22.78 22.56 41.56
C HIS A 992 -23.24 21.15 41.16
N VAL A 993 -24.51 20.82 41.33
CA VAL A 993 -25.08 19.52 40.93
C VAL A 993 -24.89 19.27 39.42
N GLN A 994 -25.18 20.27 38.58
CA GLN A 994 -25.00 20.17 37.12
C GLN A 994 -23.52 19.94 36.75
N GLN A 995 -22.61 20.76 37.28
CA GLN A 995 -21.17 20.64 37.02
C GLN A 995 -20.62 19.26 37.44
N ARG A 996 -20.98 18.78 38.63
CA ARG A 996 -20.49 17.51 39.17
C ARG A 996 -21.06 16.29 38.46
N ILE A 997 -22.25 16.39 37.85
CA ILE A 997 -22.79 15.35 36.96
C ILE A 997 -21.98 15.28 35.66
N TYR A 998 -21.69 16.41 35.02
CA TYR A 998 -20.84 16.42 33.82
C TYR A 998 -19.41 15.91 34.12
N GLU A 999 -18.84 16.30 35.26
CA GLU A 999 -17.53 15.82 35.74
C GLU A 999 -17.55 14.32 36.13
N PHE A 1000 -18.70 13.78 36.54
CA PHE A 1000 -18.83 12.33 36.76
C PHE A 1000 -18.78 11.57 35.43
N PHE A 1001 -19.59 11.98 34.45
CA PHE A 1001 -19.67 11.29 33.16
C PHE A 1001 -18.42 11.48 32.28
N SER A 1002 -17.72 12.61 32.39
CA SER A 1002 -16.46 12.82 31.67
C SER A 1002 -15.41 11.75 31.99
N HIS A 1003 -15.43 11.22 33.21
CA HIS A 1003 -14.65 10.05 33.63
C HIS A 1003 -15.38 8.76 33.26
N SER A 1004 -15.38 8.40 31.97
CA SER A 1004 -16.19 7.30 31.44
C SER A 1004 -15.96 5.96 32.16
N THR A 1005 -14.71 5.64 32.55
CA THR A 1005 -14.33 4.45 33.32
C THR A 1005 -15.06 4.39 34.66
N LYS A 1006 -15.23 5.54 35.33
CA LYS A 1006 -15.91 5.67 36.61
C LYS A 1006 -17.43 5.54 36.48
N ALA A 1007 -18.01 6.16 35.45
CA ALA A 1007 -19.42 6.01 35.14
C ALA A 1007 -19.78 4.55 34.78
N LYS A 1008 -18.94 3.89 33.96
CA LYS A 1008 -19.07 2.46 33.61
C LYS A 1008 -18.97 1.57 34.85
N GLY A 1009 -17.96 1.78 35.71
CA GLY A 1009 -17.79 1.00 36.95
C GLY A 1009 -18.94 1.15 37.95
N LEU A 1010 -19.55 2.34 38.05
CA LEU A 1010 -20.76 2.52 38.88
C LEU A 1010 -21.97 1.75 38.31
N PHE A 1011 -22.12 1.73 36.98
CA PHE A 1011 -23.13 0.91 36.33
C PHE A 1011 -22.89 -0.59 36.55
N GLU A 1012 -21.67 -1.10 36.33
CA GLU A 1012 -21.33 -2.51 36.53
C GLU A 1012 -21.59 -3.00 37.98
N THR A 1013 -21.37 -2.12 38.97
CA THR A 1013 -21.58 -2.39 40.40
C THR A 1013 -23.06 -2.68 40.71
N TYR A 1014 -23.99 -1.90 40.15
CA TYR A 1014 -25.42 -2.00 40.43
C TYR A 1014 -26.21 -2.82 39.40
N PHE A 1015 -25.68 -2.97 38.18
CA PHE A 1015 -26.29 -3.73 37.08
C PHE A 1015 -25.36 -4.86 36.54
N PRO A 1016 -24.77 -5.72 37.40
CA PRO A 1016 -23.80 -6.72 36.98
C PRO A 1016 -24.39 -7.68 35.94
N GLY A 1017 -23.62 -7.91 34.87
CA GLY A 1017 -24.01 -8.75 33.74
C GLY A 1017 -25.15 -8.19 32.88
N GLN A 1018 -25.48 -6.89 32.98
CA GLN A 1018 -26.43 -6.24 32.09
C GLN A 1018 -25.72 -5.37 31.04
N ARG A 1019 -26.32 -5.27 29.86
CA ARG A 1019 -25.92 -4.31 28.82
C ARG A 1019 -26.66 -2.99 28.99
N PHE A 1020 -26.07 -1.89 28.53
CA PHE A 1020 -26.79 -0.62 28.40
C PHE A 1020 -27.99 -0.79 27.45
N SER A 1021 -29.12 -0.18 27.79
CA SER A 1021 -30.17 0.08 26.81
C SER A 1021 -29.63 1.03 25.73
N ARG A 1022 -30.19 1.01 24.50
CA ARG A 1022 -29.72 1.91 23.42
C ARG A 1022 -29.75 3.40 23.83
N PRO A 1023 -30.81 3.92 24.49
CA PRO A 1023 -30.78 5.31 24.98
C PRO A 1023 -29.72 5.55 26.06
N LEU A 1024 -29.48 4.60 26.95
CA LEU A 1024 -28.46 4.72 28.01
C LEU A 1024 -27.05 4.73 27.45
N ALA A 1025 -26.79 3.91 26.43
CA ALA A 1025 -25.53 3.91 25.69
C ALA A 1025 -25.30 5.27 25.00
N TYR A 1026 -26.32 5.87 24.38
CA TYR A 1026 -26.22 7.24 23.84
C TYR A 1026 -26.01 8.30 24.93
N LEU A 1027 -26.65 8.17 26.10
CA LEU A 1027 -26.41 9.07 27.23
C LEU A 1027 -24.95 9.01 27.69
N PHE A 1028 -24.38 7.81 27.83
CA PHE A 1028 -22.98 7.63 28.20
C PHE A 1028 -22.04 8.17 27.11
N LEU A 1029 -22.33 7.92 25.82
CA LEU A 1029 -21.56 8.46 24.69
C LEU A 1029 -21.52 10.00 24.66
N LEU A 1030 -22.66 10.65 24.85
CA LEU A 1030 -22.78 12.11 24.72
C LEU A 1030 -22.13 12.89 25.88
N ASN A 1031 -21.96 12.28 27.05
CA ASN A 1031 -21.39 12.93 28.23
C ASN A 1031 -19.97 12.46 28.60
N ALA A 1032 -19.43 11.44 27.93
CA ALA A 1032 -18.10 10.90 28.20
C ALA A 1032 -16.99 11.60 27.41
N VAL A 1033 -15.80 11.70 28.02
CA VAL A 1033 -14.56 12.06 27.34
C VAL A 1033 -13.78 10.78 27.06
N ASP A 1034 -13.59 10.44 25.79
CA ASP A 1034 -13.03 9.14 25.37
C ASP A 1034 -11.54 8.98 25.73
N GLN A 1035 -10.81 10.10 25.76
CA GLN A 1035 -9.38 10.14 26.07
C GLN A 1035 -9.12 10.63 27.51
N GLU A 1036 -9.67 9.95 28.52
CA GLU A 1036 -9.52 10.29 29.96
C GLU A 1036 -8.07 10.64 30.34
N TYR A 1037 -7.09 9.89 29.83
CA TYR A 1037 -5.64 10.04 30.06
C TYR A 1037 -5.04 11.39 29.66
N HIS A 1038 -5.70 12.14 28.77
CA HIS A 1038 -5.26 13.47 28.34
C HIS A 1038 -5.82 14.62 29.20
N TYR A 1039 -6.82 14.33 30.04
CA TYR A 1039 -7.46 15.30 30.92
C TYR A 1039 -7.24 15.00 32.41
N SER A 1040 -6.89 13.75 32.77
CA SER A 1040 -6.41 13.41 34.11
C SER A 1040 -5.01 13.97 34.37
N SER A 1041 -4.96 15.14 35.03
CA SER A 1041 -3.72 15.71 35.54
C SER A 1041 -3.00 14.71 36.46
N PRO A 1042 -1.68 14.48 36.31
CA PRO A 1042 -0.97 13.42 37.02
C PRO A 1042 -1.02 13.61 38.53
N ASP A 1043 -1.20 12.49 39.25
CA ASP A 1043 -1.60 12.41 40.66
C ASP A 1043 -1.03 13.48 41.60
N ARG A 1044 -1.91 14.40 42.01
CA ARG A 1044 -1.78 15.15 43.27
C ARG A 1044 -2.82 14.80 44.33
N PHE A 1045 -3.82 13.98 44.00
CA PHE A 1045 -4.86 13.56 44.96
C PHE A 1045 -4.59 12.21 45.62
N LEU A 1046 -3.82 11.30 45.00
CA LEU A 1046 -3.42 10.01 45.62
C LEU A 1046 -2.12 10.07 46.45
N SER A 1047 -1.62 11.26 46.81
CA SER A 1047 -0.41 11.42 47.63
C SER A 1047 -0.61 12.12 48.99
N SER A 1048 -1.85 12.47 49.37
CA SER A 1048 -2.13 13.23 50.60
C SER A 1048 -3.17 12.61 51.56
N GLN A 1049 -3.33 11.28 51.57
CA GLN A 1049 -3.79 10.56 52.76
C GLN A 1049 -3.02 9.25 52.94
N GLY A 1050 -2.01 9.31 53.81
CA GLY A 1050 -1.40 8.12 54.40
C GLY A 1050 -1.84 7.97 55.85
N GLN A 1051 -2.11 6.72 56.26
CA GLN A 1051 -2.48 6.25 57.61
C GLN A 1051 -3.97 6.30 57.99
N ALA A 1052 -4.40 5.25 58.71
CA ALA A 1052 -5.75 4.90 59.18
C ALA A 1052 -6.81 4.66 58.07
N THR A 1053 -7.46 3.49 57.96
CA THR A 1053 -7.29 2.18 58.62
C THR A 1053 -7.58 1.05 57.63
N ALA A 1054 -6.95 -0.12 57.80
CA ALA A 1054 -7.11 -1.24 56.86
C ALA A 1054 -8.46 -1.98 57.06
N PRO A 1055 -9.16 -2.39 55.98
CA PRO A 1055 -10.30 -3.29 56.09
C PRO A 1055 -9.85 -4.67 56.58
N VAL A 1056 -10.65 -5.28 57.45
CA VAL A 1056 -10.38 -6.61 58.00
C VAL A 1056 -10.47 -7.66 56.88
N LYS A 1057 -9.53 -8.62 56.86
CA LYS A 1057 -9.59 -9.78 55.97
C LYS A 1057 -10.76 -10.70 56.32
N GLY A 1058 -11.92 -10.45 55.71
CA GLY A 1058 -12.96 -11.47 55.58
C GLY A 1058 -12.42 -12.68 54.81
N LYS A 1059 -12.63 -13.88 55.34
CA LYS A 1059 -12.32 -15.13 54.62
C LYS A 1059 -13.31 -15.27 53.45
N PRO A 1060 -12.87 -15.58 52.22
CA PRO A 1060 -13.83 -15.97 51.18
C PRO A 1060 -14.54 -17.26 51.59
N PRO A 1061 -15.80 -17.49 51.18
CA PRO A 1061 -16.46 -18.77 51.40
C PRO A 1061 -15.71 -19.87 50.65
N GLU A 1062 -15.40 -20.96 51.36
CA GLU A 1062 -15.06 -22.24 50.74
C GLU A 1062 -16.32 -22.75 50.02
N ASP A 1063 -16.28 -22.75 48.68
CA ASP A 1063 -17.23 -23.40 47.75
C ASP A 1063 -16.85 -23.06 46.29
N ALA A 1064 -16.23 -21.89 46.06
CA ALA A 1064 -15.89 -21.37 44.73
C ALA A 1064 -14.82 -22.18 43.95
N GLU A 1065 -14.16 -23.17 44.57
CA GLU A 1065 -13.13 -24.00 43.91
C GLU A 1065 -13.68 -25.30 43.31
N GLU A 1066 -14.89 -25.76 43.70
CA GLU A 1066 -15.45 -27.03 43.21
C GLU A 1066 -16.24 -26.88 41.90
N ILE A 1067 -16.82 -25.70 41.64
CA ILE A 1067 -17.52 -25.39 40.38
C ILE A 1067 -16.55 -25.25 39.18
N ALA A 1068 -15.24 -25.08 39.42
CA ALA A 1068 -14.22 -25.04 38.36
C ALA A 1068 -13.76 -26.43 37.87
N LYS A 1069 -14.45 -27.53 38.26
CA LYS A 1069 -14.08 -28.92 37.95
C LYS A 1069 -15.27 -29.81 37.52
N GLN A 1070 -16.39 -29.20 37.10
CA GLN A 1070 -17.48 -29.87 36.37
C GLN A 1070 -17.75 -29.14 35.04
#